data_AF-A0A9W7T0P9-F1
#
_entry.id   AF-A0A9W7T0P9-F1
#
_cell.length_a   1.000
_cell.length_b   1.000
_cell.length_c   1.000
_cell.angle_alpha   90.00
_cell.angle_beta   90.00
_cell.angle_gamma   90.00
#
_symmetry.space_group_name_H-M   'P 1'
#
loop_
_entity.id
_entity.type
_entity.pdbx_description
1 polymer ?
#
loop_
_entity_poly.entity_id
_entity_poly.type
_entity_poly.pdbx_seq_one_letter_code
_entity_poly.pdbx_strand_id
1 'polypeptide(L)'
;VLRRNLNLDKEQQELYRSIKSNDIQIESQIPCWMLPLRQRLSQQLFPGVQSHCQRSTYNAATRLAGCVWAQSMSPARVYSTSPEGNKRRRLSTSSSTRLHPQANMAPALIQEVHEASAPETKLELTPVEDTLKRLLLDVAKHIDDNSIESESRVKLPDHVKDEPIVLRFTGGWVRDKLLGVPSHDIDVAINKMTGYQFGLRLKEYLEISGNPATYGLEGVATTDKQSQKAGATDKSKTVGGLHKIEANPEKSKHLETVTTRILGLDIDLVNLRKETYTDDSRNPQMEFGTPEEDALRRDATINAMFYNINTGQVEDFTGRGHHDLRDRIIRTPLESYQTFQDDPLRILRLIRFSSRLGYSIDSAALDAMKDSGIKASLRRKISRERVGVELDKALRGPDPHEALRLIFSLDLYETIFSDPSVETVDHFRPDTENWQLVIDTVRDIIDDGRTLAELLIRDGEETFLAYQVSALIPYRDAPQPEPVAPGKKAPPPVAVNVAKEGIKSPNKVADVILAAVRNQEEISNMVDKMNNRKRQADTPIEGDDPAARDVLGMAIRRWGPSWRSQMLYAFLVDLANNPGSASAVERNYTSFVLHLRELKILEAYTLKPLLDGKALAKALSTPPGPWMKDALDVVMAWQLRNPDSASAEEAIEEVRQKRGELPYALVRHFLKLTIRPLFSKTKLQTVTKAGRKVTGEILPVKITPESQDDEVNKPWKSAHQAYALDLLKWVINALDEETLEKVWHLVVPPVLSLLDDWQTKYKTLGASFLQHLLKVTPPLLLERTGLGSVFEEALLPCLTYLPSLTPEPESLALLSQTYPALLTLAHIRCPSTPPQPLKTPAPELERQRTKLLDSVIRKGILSSYTHAQEFPAVTALLFHQLVPLLDVLGVASVKHLQYVLPVLTEVLAHPLGSAQRGTQVAAARGLRAVVLNGWPRIGGYRGEVLRGVAVCWVRLGEGEGEGELREELKVVVQVLRCVVCASEEGRREWEGDVEKLVQADGRLSGVFS
;
A
#
# COMPACT_ATOMS: atom_id res chain seq x y z
N VAL A 1 48.12 -46.37 -15.93
CA VAL A 1 49.49 -46.23 -16.52
C VAL A 1 50.17 -44.94 -16.09
N LEU A 2 49.57 -43.75 -16.28
CA LEU A 2 50.15 -42.47 -15.82
C LEU A 2 50.04 -42.25 -14.29
N ARG A 3 50.87 -42.95 -13.50
CA ARG A 3 50.96 -42.71 -12.03
C ARG A 3 52.31 -43.12 -11.41
N ARG A 4 53.42 -42.90 -12.11
CA ARG A 4 54.80 -43.03 -11.60
C ARG A 4 55.65 -41.84 -12.06
N ASN A 5 56.64 -41.49 -11.24
CA ASN A 5 57.75 -40.55 -11.48
C ASN A 5 57.36 -39.07 -11.69
N LEU A 6 57.13 -38.37 -10.58
CA LEU A 6 57.49 -36.94 -10.40
C LEU A 6 57.97 -36.73 -8.96
N ASN A 7 59.20 -37.16 -8.66
CA ASN A 7 59.96 -36.54 -7.58
C ASN A 7 60.48 -35.22 -8.14
N LEU A 8 59.92 -34.10 -7.67
CA LEU A 8 60.43 -32.76 -7.98
C LEU A 8 61.34 -32.31 -6.85
N ASP A 9 62.54 -31.86 -7.20
CA ASP A 9 63.51 -31.41 -6.20
C ASP A 9 63.09 -30.08 -5.57
N LYS A 10 63.53 -29.82 -4.34
CA LYS A 10 63.12 -28.60 -3.61
C LYS A 10 63.59 -27.33 -4.33
N GLU A 11 64.80 -27.37 -4.87
CA GLU A 11 65.41 -26.25 -5.61
C GLU A 11 64.58 -25.87 -6.84
N GLN A 12 63.97 -26.83 -7.53
CA GLN A 12 63.08 -26.57 -8.67
C GLN A 12 61.76 -25.91 -8.25
N GLN A 13 61.25 -26.21 -7.06
CA GLN A 13 60.05 -25.58 -6.52
C GLN A 13 60.31 -24.15 -6.01
N GLU A 14 61.51 -23.88 -5.50
CA GLU A 14 61.93 -22.54 -5.07
C GLU A 14 62.27 -21.66 -6.28
N LEU A 15 62.93 -22.20 -7.32
CA LEU A 15 63.13 -21.52 -8.60
C LEU A 15 61.78 -21.15 -9.26
N TYR A 16 60.80 -22.06 -9.26
CA TYR A 16 59.44 -21.77 -9.78
C TYR A 16 58.73 -20.64 -9.01
N ARG A 17 59.00 -20.48 -7.71
CA ARG A 17 58.48 -19.34 -6.92
C ARG A 17 59.19 -18.04 -7.30
N SER A 18 60.53 -18.06 -7.37
CA SER A 18 61.35 -16.89 -7.71
C SER A 18 61.04 -16.32 -9.10
N ILE A 19 60.64 -17.16 -10.05
CA ILE A 19 60.25 -16.74 -11.42
C ILE A 19 58.82 -16.15 -11.44
N LYS A 20 57.97 -16.42 -10.43
CA LYS A 20 56.58 -15.93 -10.38
C LYS A 20 56.41 -14.64 -9.56
N SER A 21 57.40 -14.27 -8.74
CA SER A 21 57.51 -12.97 -8.07
C SER A 21 58.21 -11.96 -8.97
N ASN A 22 57.44 -11.16 -9.71
CA ASN A 22 57.94 -10.24 -10.73
C ASN A 22 58.46 -8.91 -10.14
N ASP A 23 59.48 -8.99 -9.27
CA ASP A 23 60.29 -7.83 -8.85
C ASP A 23 61.62 -7.86 -9.62
N ILE A 24 61.59 -7.37 -10.86
CA ILE A 24 62.80 -7.03 -11.62
C ILE A 24 62.87 -5.51 -11.71
N GLN A 25 63.37 -4.90 -10.63
CA GLN A 25 64.01 -3.59 -10.73
C GLN A 25 65.53 -3.73 -10.58
N ILE A 26 66.17 -3.00 -11.48
CA ILE A 26 67.57 -2.55 -11.56
C ILE A 26 68.36 -2.64 -10.25
N GLU A 27 69.58 -3.18 -10.39
CA GLU A 27 70.74 -3.22 -9.49
C GLU A 27 70.68 -2.64 -8.04
N SER A 28 71.38 -3.38 -7.16
CA SER A 28 71.87 -3.05 -5.81
C SER A 28 71.04 -3.52 -4.61
N GLN A 29 71.78 -3.75 -3.51
CA GLN A 29 71.33 -4.16 -2.16
C GLN A 29 70.80 -5.60 -2.00
N ILE A 30 71.69 -6.50 -1.54
CA ILE A 30 71.35 -7.80 -0.95
C ILE A 30 71.25 -7.64 0.58
N PRO A 31 70.09 -7.89 1.22
CA PRO A 31 70.00 -7.87 2.68
C PRO A 31 70.59 -9.14 3.33
N CYS A 32 71.44 -8.98 4.34
CA CYS A 32 72.25 -10.06 4.92
C CYS A 32 71.49 -11.00 5.89
N TRP A 33 70.46 -11.72 5.43
CA TRP A 33 69.75 -12.75 6.24
C TRP A 33 69.76 -14.18 5.65
N MET A 34 70.51 -14.42 4.57
CA MET A 34 70.86 -15.78 4.14
C MET A 34 72.15 -16.27 4.82
N LEU A 35 72.16 -17.58 5.15
CA LEU A 35 73.12 -18.30 6.00
C LEU A 35 72.98 -18.00 7.51
N PRO A 36 73.00 -19.01 8.43
CA PRO A 36 73.29 -20.43 8.21
C PRO A 36 72.19 -21.39 8.74
N LEU A 37 71.38 -21.99 7.87
CA LEU A 37 70.44 -23.07 8.26
C LEU A 37 71.07 -24.47 8.14
N ARG A 38 72.33 -24.62 8.58
CA ARG A 38 73.14 -25.85 8.46
C ARG A 38 73.43 -26.55 9.81
N GLN A 39 72.62 -26.32 10.83
CA GLN A 39 72.68 -27.04 12.11
C GLN A 39 71.31 -27.12 12.82
N ARG A 40 70.55 -28.19 12.54
CA ARG A 40 69.55 -28.80 13.45
C ARG A 40 69.03 -30.17 12.94
N LEU A 41 69.97 -31.04 12.54
CA LEU A 41 69.73 -32.48 12.40
C LEU A 41 70.56 -33.22 13.45
N SER A 42 69.92 -33.50 14.60
CA SER A 42 70.47 -34.34 15.67
C SER A 42 69.32 -34.87 16.51
N GLN A 43 69.43 -36.14 16.93
CA GLN A 43 68.47 -36.85 17.81
C GLN A 43 67.12 -37.24 17.17
N GLN A 44 67.14 -38.28 16.34
CA GLN A 44 66.21 -39.39 16.51
C GLN A 44 67.02 -40.66 16.78
N LEU A 45 66.73 -41.33 17.90
CA LEU A 45 67.23 -42.66 18.24
C LEU A 45 66.07 -43.47 18.84
N PHE A 46 65.88 -44.69 18.32
CA PHE A 46 65.06 -45.74 18.94
C PHE A 46 65.84 -46.37 20.12
N PRO A 47 65.19 -46.91 21.18
CA PRO A 47 64.22 -48.03 21.13
C PRO A 47 62.93 -47.77 21.94
N GLY A 48 61.96 -48.67 22.10
CA GLY A 48 61.77 -50.02 21.53
C GLY A 48 61.62 -51.16 22.56
N VAL A 49 60.74 -52.14 22.25
CA VAL A 49 60.66 -53.52 22.79
C VAL A 49 59.78 -53.80 24.05
N GLN A 50 58.66 -54.53 23.83
CA GLN A 50 57.95 -55.49 24.72
C GLN A 50 57.28 -54.99 26.04
N SER A 51 56.35 -55.73 26.67
CA SER A 51 55.26 -56.63 26.18
C SER A 51 54.33 -57.00 27.35
N HIS A 52 53.05 -57.33 27.10
CA HIS A 52 52.29 -58.38 27.82
C HIS A 52 50.96 -58.71 27.11
N CYS A 53 50.28 -59.80 27.52
CA CYS A 53 49.15 -60.38 26.79
C CYS A 53 48.16 -61.12 27.71
N GLN A 54 46.97 -61.39 27.17
CA GLN A 54 45.93 -62.35 27.60
C GLN A 54 44.88 -61.98 28.69
N ARG A 55 43.62 -62.26 28.28
CA ARG A 55 42.54 -63.00 28.99
C ARG A 55 41.71 -62.35 30.12
N SER A 56 40.42 -62.20 29.76
CA SER A 56 39.27 -62.92 30.37
C SER A 56 38.70 -62.48 31.74
N THR A 57 37.38 -62.20 31.71
CA THR A 57 36.36 -62.44 32.76
C THR A 57 36.72 -62.39 34.25
N TYR A 58 35.97 -61.61 35.04
CA TYR A 58 35.16 -62.16 36.15
C TYR A 58 34.04 -61.22 36.62
N ASN A 59 33.16 -61.73 37.50
CA ASN A 59 31.90 -61.12 37.95
C ASN A 59 32.05 -60.02 39.01
N ALA A 60 31.14 -59.03 39.03
CA ALA A 60 30.28 -58.61 40.16
C ALA A 60 29.46 -57.36 39.74
N ALA A 61 28.13 -57.22 39.91
CA ALA A 61 27.22 -57.52 41.03
C ALA A 61 27.32 -56.47 42.18
N THR A 62 26.25 -55.88 42.73
CA THR A 62 24.79 -56.18 42.57
C THR A 62 23.85 -55.11 43.19
N ARG A 63 22.52 -55.21 42.91
CA ARG A 63 21.36 -54.82 43.77
C ARG A 63 21.07 -53.31 43.91
N LEU A 64 19.86 -52.80 44.19
CA LEU A 64 18.42 -53.24 44.26
C LEU A 64 17.57 -51.93 44.35
N ALA A 65 16.25 -51.80 44.16
CA ALA A 65 15.07 -52.56 43.67
C ALA A 65 14.00 -51.50 43.26
N GLY A 66 12.81 -51.73 42.70
CA GLY A 66 12.04 -52.90 42.22
C GLY A 66 10.70 -52.37 41.64
N CYS A 67 10.13 -52.90 40.54
CA CYS A 67 9.24 -54.09 40.44
C CYS A 67 7.73 -53.73 40.41
N VAL A 68 6.98 -54.05 39.32
CA VAL A 68 6.03 -55.21 39.15
C VAL A 68 4.65 -54.95 39.79
N TRP A 69 3.47 -55.06 39.12
CA TRP A 69 3.08 -55.47 37.74
C TRP A 69 1.78 -54.70 37.30
N ALA A 70 0.86 -55.06 36.37
CA ALA A 70 0.49 -56.30 35.64
C ALA A 70 -0.10 -55.99 34.22
N GLN A 71 -1.14 -56.70 33.75
CA GLN A 71 -1.78 -56.55 32.41
C GLN A 71 -3.31 -56.85 32.41
N SER A 72 -4.01 -56.40 31.37
CA SER A 72 -4.89 -57.22 30.46
C SER A 72 -6.38 -56.87 30.29
N MET A 73 -6.91 -57.32 29.14
CA MET A 73 -8.31 -57.62 28.73
C MET A 73 -9.19 -56.50 28.12
N SER A 74 -9.74 -56.85 26.95
CA SER A 74 -10.88 -56.27 26.21
C SER A 74 -12.11 -57.23 26.39
N PRO A 75 -13.27 -57.18 25.67
CA PRO A 75 -13.68 -56.28 24.56
C PRO A 75 -15.18 -55.84 24.52
N ALA A 76 -15.52 -55.11 23.44
CA ALA A 76 -16.70 -55.30 22.56
C ALA A 76 -18.02 -54.48 22.70
N ARG A 77 -18.49 -54.13 21.49
CA ARG A 77 -19.88 -53.91 21.01
C ARG A 77 -20.54 -52.52 21.09
N VAL A 78 -21.56 -52.41 20.23
CA VAL A 78 -22.25 -51.24 19.68
C VAL A 78 -23.75 -51.51 19.77
N TYR A 79 -24.59 -50.52 20.07
CA TYR A 79 -25.80 -50.14 19.31
C TYR A 79 -26.54 -48.94 19.94
N SER A 80 -27.46 -48.36 19.18
CA SER A 80 -28.26 -47.16 19.46
C SER A 80 -29.61 -47.45 20.16
N THR A 81 -30.19 -46.50 20.89
CA THR A 81 -31.64 -46.22 20.92
C THR A 81 -31.98 -44.90 21.66
N SER A 82 -33.24 -44.47 21.52
CA SER A 82 -33.96 -43.35 22.19
C SER A 82 -35.39 -43.87 22.50
N PRO A 83 -36.36 -43.16 23.14
CA PRO A 83 -36.36 -41.96 24.00
C PRO A 83 -37.16 -42.18 25.34
N GLU A 84 -37.56 -41.08 26.02
CA GLU A 84 -38.62 -40.96 27.07
C GLU A 84 -38.41 -41.60 28.49
N GLY A 85 -39.15 -41.14 29.53
CA GLY A 85 -39.04 -41.71 30.90
C GLY A 85 -39.57 -40.97 32.17
N ASN A 86 -40.32 -39.87 32.02
CA ASN A 86 -40.97 -39.00 33.05
C ASN A 86 -41.36 -39.56 34.48
N LYS A 87 -41.04 -38.82 35.58
CA LYS A 87 -41.87 -38.50 36.82
C LYS A 87 -41.29 -38.65 38.27
N ARG A 88 -41.51 -37.57 39.07
CA ARG A 88 -41.91 -37.46 40.52
C ARG A 88 -40.91 -37.62 41.71
N ARG A 89 -40.70 -36.50 42.46
CA ARG A 89 -41.07 -36.25 43.90
C ARG A 89 -40.52 -34.86 44.36
N ARG A 90 -40.92 -34.24 45.49
CA ARG A 90 -42.25 -33.74 45.96
C ARG A 90 -42.04 -32.78 47.19
N LEU A 91 -42.75 -31.63 47.26
CA LEU A 91 -42.81 -30.67 48.41
C LEU A 91 -41.49 -29.92 48.74
N SER A 92 -41.43 -28.75 49.37
CA SER A 92 -42.29 -27.53 49.48
C SER A 92 -41.42 -26.41 50.16
N THR A 93 -41.75 -25.12 50.34
CA THR A 93 -42.98 -24.29 50.19
C THR A 93 -42.53 -22.90 49.62
N SER A 94 -43.05 -21.66 49.82
CA SER A 94 -44.11 -20.98 50.60
C SER A 94 -44.62 -19.71 49.82
N SER A 95 -45.64 -19.02 50.35
CA SER A 95 -46.36 -17.77 49.93
C SER A 95 -45.56 -16.64 49.23
N SER A 96 -46.16 -15.67 48.50
CA SER A 96 -47.53 -15.10 48.58
C SER A 96 -48.21 -14.78 47.21
N THR A 97 -49.30 -13.97 47.18
CA THR A 97 -50.32 -14.00 46.09
C THR A 97 -51.10 -12.67 45.95
N ARG A 98 -51.82 -12.50 44.81
CA ARG A 98 -52.96 -11.56 44.49
C ARG A 98 -52.59 -10.28 43.70
N LEU A 99 -53.43 -9.73 42.81
CA LEU A 99 -54.68 -10.19 42.15
C LEU A 99 -54.97 -9.36 40.88
N HIS A 100 -55.69 -9.93 39.90
CA HIS A 100 -56.48 -9.19 38.89
C HIS A 100 -57.91 -8.93 39.39
N PRO A 101 -58.64 -8.00 38.76
CA PRO A 101 -60.04 -8.27 38.42
C PRO A 101 -60.42 -7.89 36.98
N GLN A 102 -61.45 -8.56 36.45
CA GLN A 102 -62.28 -8.13 35.32
C GLN A 102 -63.72 -7.95 35.82
N ALA A 103 -64.51 -7.08 35.19
CA ALA A 103 -65.96 -6.99 35.36
C ALA A 103 -66.61 -6.41 34.08
N ASN A 104 -67.89 -6.68 33.85
CA ASN A 104 -68.60 -6.39 32.60
C ASN A 104 -69.89 -5.56 32.82
N MET A 105 -70.11 -4.58 31.93
CA MET A 105 -71.41 -4.13 31.38
C MET A 105 -72.58 -3.78 32.32
N ALA A 106 -72.86 -2.48 32.47
CA ALA A 106 -74.20 -1.89 32.59
C ALA A 106 -74.18 -0.43 32.05
N PRO A 107 -75.30 0.15 31.56
CA PRO A 107 -75.23 1.24 30.57
C PRO A 107 -75.64 2.66 31.04
N ALA A 108 -75.35 3.61 30.13
CA ALA A 108 -75.98 4.92 29.94
C ALA A 108 -75.68 6.07 30.94
N LEU A 109 -74.95 7.07 30.42
CA LEU A 109 -75.36 8.47 30.49
C LEU A 109 -74.71 9.24 29.33
N ILE A 110 -75.52 9.94 28.54
CA ILE A 110 -75.02 10.96 27.60
C ILE A 110 -74.72 12.19 28.43
N GLN A 111 -73.51 12.71 28.33
CA GLN A 111 -73.14 13.98 28.95
C GLN A 111 -72.53 14.88 27.86
N GLU A 112 -73.29 15.89 27.46
CA GLU A 112 -72.86 16.89 26.49
C GLU A 112 -71.67 17.65 27.05
N VAL A 113 -70.51 17.53 26.40
CA VAL A 113 -69.32 18.31 26.76
C VAL A 113 -69.53 19.72 26.20
N HIS A 114 -69.89 20.66 27.08
CA HIS A 114 -69.93 22.08 26.76
C HIS A 114 -68.63 22.53 26.08
N GLU A 115 -68.75 23.35 25.03
CA GLU A 115 -67.63 24.05 24.42
C GLU A 115 -67.00 25.02 25.43
N ALA A 116 -65.95 24.55 26.12
CA ALA A 116 -65.06 25.42 26.86
C ALA A 116 -64.17 26.16 25.86
N SER A 117 -64.52 27.41 25.53
CA SER A 117 -63.75 28.24 24.62
C SER A 117 -62.30 28.37 25.08
N ALA A 118 -61.36 28.10 24.17
CA ALA A 118 -59.94 28.21 24.47
C ALA A 118 -59.58 29.68 24.77
N PRO A 119 -58.72 29.95 25.77
CA PRO A 119 -58.32 31.31 26.12
C PRO A 119 -57.52 31.97 24.98
N GLU A 120 -57.75 33.26 24.75
CA GLU A 120 -57.13 34.04 23.66
C GLU A 120 -55.60 34.19 23.81
N THR A 121 -54.82 33.23 23.33
CA THR A 121 -53.35 33.31 23.29
C THR A 121 -52.86 34.35 22.27
N LYS A 122 -52.72 35.60 22.72
CA LYS A 122 -52.03 36.67 21.97
C LYS A 122 -50.53 36.48 22.10
N LEU A 123 -49.83 36.39 20.96
CA LEU A 123 -48.36 36.26 20.91
C LEU A 123 -47.69 37.64 21.00
N GLU A 124 -46.65 37.75 21.81
CA GLU A 124 -45.78 38.93 21.84
C GLU A 124 -44.78 38.88 20.66
N LEU A 125 -44.77 39.96 19.85
CA LEU A 125 -43.82 40.13 18.75
C LEU A 125 -42.59 40.92 19.22
N THR A 126 -41.41 40.59 18.71
CA THR A 126 -40.24 41.45 18.91
C THR A 126 -40.38 42.76 18.12
N PRO A 127 -39.66 43.84 18.47
CA PRO A 127 -39.73 45.11 17.74
C PRO A 127 -39.40 45.01 16.23
N VAL A 128 -38.59 44.00 15.85
CA VAL A 128 -38.26 43.71 14.45
C VAL A 128 -39.45 43.04 13.74
N GLU A 129 -40.09 42.05 14.39
CA GLU A 129 -41.27 41.37 13.85
C GLU A 129 -42.51 42.26 13.82
N ASP A 130 -42.66 43.20 14.75
CA ASP A 130 -43.70 44.25 14.66
C ASP A 130 -43.45 45.18 13.47
N THR A 131 -42.21 45.61 13.26
CA THR A 131 -41.85 46.46 12.11
C THR A 131 -42.06 45.73 10.78
N LEU A 132 -41.76 44.43 10.73
CA LEU A 132 -42.08 43.55 9.61
C LEU A 132 -43.60 43.39 9.43
N LYS A 133 -44.36 43.17 10.52
CA LYS A 133 -45.83 43.09 10.50
C LYS A 133 -46.44 44.35 9.90
N ARG A 134 -46.00 45.54 10.33
CA ARG A 134 -46.46 46.82 9.78
C ARG A 134 -46.16 46.91 8.29
N LEU A 135 -44.90 46.73 7.88
CA LEU A 135 -44.51 46.71 6.46
C LEU A 135 -45.38 45.76 5.61
N LEU A 136 -45.59 44.53 6.07
CA LEU A 136 -46.38 43.54 5.33
C LEU A 136 -47.88 43.92 5.22
N LEU A 137 -48.47 44.49 6.28
CA LEU A 137 -49.86 44.96 6.26
C LEU A 137 -50.04 46.22 5.40
N ASP A 138 -49.12 47.17 5.48
CA ASP A 138 -49.14 48.41 4.68
C ASP A 138 -48.94 48.11 3.18
N VAL A 139 -48.11 47.10 2.85
CA VAL A 139 -47.97 46.56 1.48
C VAL A 139 -49.25 45.84 1.02
N ALA A 140 -49.83 44.97 1.84
CA ALA A 140 -51.09 44.29 1.51
C ALA A 140 -52.21 45.29 1.21
N LYS A 141 -52.35 46.32 2.07
CA LYS A 141 -53.31 47.40 1.85
C LYS A 141 -53.02 48.17 0.55
N HIS A 142 -51.76 48.53 0.29
CA HIS A 142 -51.39 49.22 -0.95
C HIS A 142 -51.75 48.41 -2.21
N ILE A 143 -51.67 47.08 -2.16
CA ILE A 143 -52.04 46.20 -3.27
C ILE A 143 -53.57 46.18 -3.47
N ASP A 144 -54.35 46.04 -2.41
CA ASP A 144 -55.82 46.06 -2.49
C ASP A 144 -56.35 47.45 -2.92
N ASP A 145 -55.74 48.55 -2.44
CA ASP A 145 -56.06 49.92 -2.85
C ASP A 145 -55.71 50.20 -4.34
N ASN A 146 -54.74 49.47 -4.92
CA ASN A 146 -54.22 49.68 -6.29
C ASN A 146 -54.38 48.42 -7.17
N SER A 147 -55.61 47.91 -7.26
CA SER A 147 -55.95 46.73 -8.06
C SER A 147 -55.62 46.91 -9.56
N ILE A 148 -54.45 46.40 -9.95
CA ILE A 148 -53.96 46.33 -11.34
C ILE A 148 -53.89 44.87 -11.74
N GLU A 149 -54.61 44.50 -12.81
CA GLU A 149 -54.55 43.17 -13.43
C GLU A 149 -53.11 42.86 -13.88
N SER A 150 -52.61 41.68 -13.51
CA SER A 150 -51.29 41.19 -13.93
C SER A 150 -51.40 39.74 -14.39
N GLU A 151 -50.78 39.41 -15.52
CA GLU A 151 -50.90 38.11 -16.22
C GLU A 151 -50.33 36.93 -15.39
N SER A 152 -51.16 36.39 -14.50
CA SER A 152 -50.90 35.11 -13.82
C SER A 152 -51.00 33.95 -14.81
N ARG A 153 -50.08 32.99 -14.73
CA ARG A 153 -50.21 31.69 -15.41
C ARG A 153 -51.14 30.71 -14.67
N VAL A 154 -51.46 31.00 -13.41
CA VAL A 154 -52.33 30.19 -12.55
C VAL A 154 -53.69 30.85 -12.43
N LYS A 155 -54.77 30.12 -12.71
CA LYS A 155 -56.14 30.63 -12.55
C LYS A 155 -56.50 30.74 -11.07
N LEU A 156 -56.84 31.95 -10.63
CA LEU A 156 -57.48 32.18 -9.33
C LEU A 156 -58.95 31.72 -9.37
N PRO A 157 -59.44 30.97 -8.37
CA PRO A 157 -60.86 30.67 -8.22
C PRO A 157 -61.68 31.96 -8.07
N ASP A 158 -62.85 32.02 -8.70
CA ASP A 158 -63.63 33.26 -8.77
C ASP A 158 -64.06 33.81 -7.40
N HIS A 159 -64.21 32.95 -6.38
CA HIS A 159 -64.57 33.35 -5.02
C HIS A 159 -63.43 34.01 -4.22
N VAL A 160 -62.17 33.87 -4.62
CA VAL A 160 -61.00 34.45 -3.91
C VAL A 160 -60.64 35.85 -4.45
N LYS A 161 -61.18 36.24 -5.61
CA LYS A 161 -60.84 37.51 -6.28
C LYS A 161 -61.29 38.74 -5.49
N ASP A 162 -62.46 38.64 -4.87
CA ASP A 162 -63.12 39.76 -4.17
C ASP A 162 -62.75 39.85 -2.67
N GLU A 163 -61.99 38.90 -2.13
CA GLU A 163 -61.49 38.95 -0.75
C GLU A 163 -60.34 39.96 -0.58
N PRO A 164 -60.16 40.59 0.60
CA PRO A 164 -58.94 41.33 0.92
C PRO A 164 -57.74 40.40 1.13
N ILE A 165 -56.53 40.94 1.06
CA ILE A 165 -55.29 40.20 1.33
C ILE A 165 -55.16 39.95 2.84
N VAL A 166 -55.21 38.67 3.22
CA VAL A 166 -54.97 38.20 4.59
C VAL A 166 -53.61 37.51 4.65
N LEU A 167 -52.72 38.01 5.49
CA LEU A 167 -51.38 37.50 5.65
C LEU A 167 -51.26 36.72 6.97
N ARG A 168 -50.57 35.58 6.92
CA ARG A 168 -50.38 34.68 8.07
C ARG A 168 -48.93 34.27 8.19
N PHE A 169 -48.32 34.44 9.36
CA PHE A 169 -47.11 33.66 9.68
C PHE A 169 -47.53 32.21 9.92
N THR A 170 -46.71 31.23 9.55
CA THR A 170 -47.12 29.82 9.60
C THR A 170 -45.96 28.88 9.92
N GLY A 171 -46.27 27.59 10.14
CA GLY A 171 -45.27 26.54 10.19
C GLY A 171 -44.37 26.62 11.42
N GLY A 172 -43.05 26.53 11.19
CA GLY A 172 -42.06 26.41 12.27
C GLY A 172 -42.04 27.61 13.21
N TRP A 173 -42.24 28.83 12.70
CA TRP A 173 -42.21 30.06 13.49
C TRP A 173 -43.33 30.10 14.55
N VAL A 174 -44.56 29.70 14.19
CA VAL A 174 -45.72 29.73 15.11
C VAL A 174 -45.51 28.74 16.28
N ARG A 175 -45.04 27.53 15.96
CA ARG A 175 -44.67 26.52 16.96
C ARG A 175 -43.57 27.02 17.89
N ASP A 176 -42.46 27.50 17.34
CA ASP A 176 -41.30 27.87 18.13
C ASP A 176 -41.58 29.11 18.99
N LYS A 177 -42.41 30.05 18.51
CA LYS A 177 -42.93 31.16 19.32
C LYS A 177 -43.80 30.71 20.50
N LEU A 178 -44.71 29.77 20.29
CA LEU A 178 -45.53 29.20 21.38
C LEU A 178 -44.67 28.42 22.40
N LEU A 179 -43.46 28.00 22.03
CA LEU A 179 -42.47 27.37 22.90
C LEU A 179 -41.45 28.37 23.50
N GLY A 180 -41.55 29.67 23.19
CA GLY A 180 -40.59 30.69 23.63
C GLY A 180 -39.21 30.63 22.96
N VAL A 181 -39.07 29.86 21.88
CA VAL A 181 -37.83 29.67 21.12
C VAL A 181 -37.73 30.74 20.01
N PRO A 182 -36.57 31.42 19.85
CA PRO A 182 -36.39 32.35 18.74
C PRO A 182 -36.33 31.62 17.39
N SER A 183 -37.09 32.10 16.41
CA SER A 183 -36.98 31.71 14.99
C SER A 183 -36.55 32.91 14.16
N HIS A 184 -35.70 32.67 13.16
CA HIS A 184 -35.27 33.67 12.18
C HIS A 184 -35.82 33.40 10.76
N ASP A 185 -36.24 32.16 10.52
CA ASP A 185 -37.00 31.77 9.34
C ASP A 185 -38.49 32.09 9.58
N ILE A 186 -39.14 32.74 8.61
CA ILE A 186 -40.58 33.07 8.66
C ILE A 186 -41.26 32.69 7.33
N ASP A 187 -42.12 31.67 7.38
CA ASP A 187 -43.07 31.36 6.30
C ASP A 187 -44.25 32.35 6.36
N VAL A 188 -44.50 33.11 5.28
CA VAL A 188 -45.63 34.04 5.15
C VAL A 188 -46.64 33.49 4.14
N ALA A 189 -47.77 33.00 4.63
CA ALA A 189 -48.86 32.48 3.82
C ALA A 189 -49.85 33.58 3.38
N ILE A 190 -50.23 33.52 2.11
CA ILE A 190 -51.04 34.54 1.39
C ILE A 190 -52.26 33.85 0.74
N ASN A 191 -53.45 34.44 0.85
CA ASN A 191 -54.68 33.92 0.21
C ASN A 191 -54.80 34.27 -1.28
N LYS A 192 -54.64 35.56 -1.63
CA LYS A 192 -55.13 36.13 -2.90
C LYS A 192 -54.20 36.00 -4.11
N MET A 193 -52.90 35.72 -3.92
CA MET A 193 -51.89 35.78 -4.98
C MET A 193 -50.66 34.90 -4.70
N THR A 194 -49.79 34.73 -5.70
CA THR A 194 -48.54 33.96 -5.53
C THR A 194 -47.50 34.71 -4.71
N GLY A 195 -46.59 33.99 -4.04
CA GLY A 195 -45.51 34.60 -3.27
C GLY A 195 -44.58 35.46 -4.12
N TYR A 196 -44.40 35.11 -5.39
CA TYR A 196 -43.69 35.91 -6.38
C TYR A 196 -44.41 37.22 -6.72
N GLN A 197 -45.73 37.17 -6.95
CA GLN A 197 -46.54 38.38 -7.19
C GLN A 197 -46.46 39.34 -6.00
N PHE A 198 -46.65 38.84 -4.77
CA PHE A 198 -46.54 39.67 -3.57
C PHE A 198 -45.11 40.21 -3.38
N GLY A 199 -44.08 39.39 -3.62
CA GLY A 199 -42.68 39.82 -3.56
C GLY A 199 -42.33 40.93 -4.56
N LEU A 200 -42.94 40.92 -5.76
CA LEU A 200 -42.79 41.99 -6.74
C LEU A 200 -43.49 43.29 -6.29
N ARG A 201 -44.74 43.21 -5.82
CA ARG A 201 -45.47 44.39 -5.30
C ARG A 201 -44.83 44.96 -4.02
N LEU A 202 -44.24 44.11 -3.18
CA LEU A 202 -43.43 44.51 -2.02
C LEU A 202 -42.20 45.34 -2.45
N LYS A 203 -41.53 44.96 -3.55
CA LYS A 203 -40.43 45.73 -4.13
C LYS A 203 -40.94 47.08 -4.67
N GLU A 204 -42.03 47.09 -5.43
CA GLU A 204 -42.64 48.33 -5.96
C GLU A 204 -43.01 49.31 -4.84
N TYR A 205 -43.65 48.83 -3.76
CA TYR A 205 -44.00 49.65 -2.60
C TYR A 205 -42.78 50.24 -1.88
N LEU A 206 -41.66 49.51 -1.84
CA LEU A 206 -40.39 49.98 -1.27
C LEU A 206 -39.61 50.91 -2.20
N GLU A 207 -39.93 50.95 -3.50
CA GLU A 207 -39.34 51.92 -4.45
C GLU A 207 -40.03 53.29 -4.41
N ILE A 208 -41.19 53.41 -3.74
CA ILE A 208 -41.87 54.69 -3.49
C ILE A 208 -41.06 55.53 -2.49
N SER A 209 -40.73 56.77 -2.88
CA SER A 209 -39.91 57.69 -2.09
C SER A 209 -40.51 57.98 -0.71
N GLY A 210 -39.76 57.62 0.34
CA GLY A 210 -40.13 57.82 1.74
C GLY A 210 -40.50 56.53 2.48
N ASN A 211 -41.07 55.53 1.78
CA ASN A 211 -41.49 54.28 2.41
C ASN A 211 -40.34 53.52 3.11
N PRO A 212 -39.13 53.38 2.55
CA PRO A 212 -38.01 52.71 3.24
C PRO A 212 -37.62 53.35 4.58
N ALA A 213 -37.73 54.68 4.71
CA ALA A 213 -37.35 55.40 5.92
C ALA A 213 -38.29 55.05 7.10
N THR A 214 -39.59 54.89 6.82
CA THR A 214 -40.64 54.52 7.80
C THR A 214 -40.35 53.20 8.53
N TYR A 215 -39.59 52.29 7.91
CA TYR A 215 -39.23 50.99 8.49
C TYR A 215 -37.74 50.85 8.83
N GLY A 216 -36.97 51.95 8.75
CA GLY A 216 -35.53 51.96 9.07
C GLY A 216 -34.64 51.23 8.06
N LEU A 217 -35.05 51.15 6.79
CA LEU A 217 -34.36 50.42 5.71
C LEU A 217 -33.36 51.30 4.91
N GLU A 218 -32.95 52.45 5.44
CA GLU A 218 -32.07 53.40 4.73
C GLU A 218 -30.65 52.84 4.53
N GLY A 219 -30.20 52.83 3.27
CA GLY A 219 -28.86 52.34 2.88
C GLY A 219 -28.82 51.53 1.57
N VAL A 220 -29.97 51.16 1.00
CA VAL A 220 -30.05 50.34 -0.23
C VAL A 220 -29.77 51.15 -1.50
N ALA A 221 -28.49 51.49 -1.71
CA ALA A 221 -28.03 52.24 -2.88
C ALA A 221 -27.82 51.34 -4.13
N THR A 222 -28.91 51.09 -4.85
CA THR A 222 -28.98 51.03 -6.33
C THR A 222 -27.68 50.73 -7.13
N THR A 223 -27.09 49.52 -7.05
CA THR A 223 -26.16 49.04 -8.11
C THR A 223 -26.02 47.52 -8.19
N ASP A 224 -26.44 46.91 -9.31
CA ASP A 224 -26.31 45.46 -9.62
C ASP A 224 -24.88 44.98 -9.93
N LYS A 225 -23.84 45.58 -9.33
CA LYS A 225 -22.43 45.30 -9.67
C LYS A 225 -21.48 44.99 -8.49
N GLN A 226 -21.95 45.00 -7.25
CA GLN A 226 -21.11 44.63 -6.08
C GLN A 226 -21.38 43.21 -5.53
N SER A 227 -22.45 42.54 -5.95
CA SER A 227 -22.92 41.26 -5.41
C SER A 227 -22.08 40.01 -5.78
N GLN A 228 -20.86 40.16 -6.32
CA GLN A 228 -19.99 39.03 -6.69
C GLN A 228 -18.66 38.94 -5.91
N LYS A 229 -18.36 39.82 -4.96
CA LYS A 229 -17.14 39.72 -4.11
C LYS A 229 -17.36 40.17 -2.66
N ALA A 230 -17.98 39.30 -1.86
CA ALA A 230 -18.06 39.45 -0.40
C ALA A 230 -18.04 38.07 0.31
N GLY A 231 -16.94 37.35 0.20
CA GLY A 231 -16.70 36.11 0.95
C GLY A 231 -15.75 36.36 2.13
N ALA A 232 -16.22 36.07 3.34
CA ALA A 232 -15.45 36.02 4.61
C ALA A 232 -14.66 37.28 5.03
N THR A 233 -15.27 38.09 5.90
CA THR A 233 -14.70 38.42 7.23
C THR A 233 -15.78 38.97 8.17
N ASP A 234 -15.51 38.95 9.47
CA ASP A 234 -16.50 39.15 10.55
C ASP A 234 -16.59 40.61 11.04
N LYS A 235 -17.69 40.95 11.75
CA LYS A 235 -17.97 42.19 12.50
C LYS A 235 -18.17 43.48 11.69
N SER A 236 -19.39 43.67 11.20
CA SER A 236 -20.03 45.00 11.18
C SER A 236 -21.50 44.90 11.56
N LYS A 237 -21.92 45.62 12.62
CA LYS A 237 -23.34 45.82 12.95
C LYS A 237 -23.85 47.07 12.24
N THR A 238 -24.42 46.88 11.05
CA THR A 238 -25.28 47.88 10.39
C THR A 238 -26.54 47.14 9.94
N VAL A 239 -27.72 47.68 10.22
CA VAL A 239 -29.00 47.02 9.87
C VAL A 239 -29.17 47.08 8.35
N GLY A 240 -29.06 45.93 7.68
CA GLY A 240 -29.16 45.82 6.22
C GLY A 240 -30.62 45.78 5.75
N GLY A 241 -30.91 46.55 4.69
CA GLY A 241 -32.22 46.56 4.02
C GLY A 241 -32.47 45.31 3.16
N LEU A 242 -33.49 45.40 2.29
CA LEU A 242 -33.96 44.30 1.43
C LEU A 242 -32.82 43.64 0.64
N HIS A 243 -32.38 42.46 1.05
CA HIS A 243 -31.42 41.67 0.27
C HIS A 243 -32.16 40.78 -0.74
N LYS A 244 -31.80 41.00 -2.01
CA LYS A 244 -32.05 40.18 -3.22
C LYS A 244 -33.24 39.21 -3.12
N ILE A 245 -34.35 39.59 -3.77
CA ILE A 245 -35.44 38.67 -4.09
C ILE A 245 -34.88 37.57 -5.01
N GLU A 246 -34.82 36.33 -4.52
CA GLU A 246 -34.51 35.15 -5.31
C GLU A 246 -35.77 34.31 -5.50
N ALA A 247 -36.22 34.19 -6.75
CA ALA A 247 -37.09 33.09 -7.14
C ALA A 247 -36.30 31.79 -7.02
N ASN A 248 -36.86 30.76 -6.38
CA ASN A 248 -36.13 29.53 -6.04
C ASN A 248 -36.61 28.34 -6.90
N PRO A 249 -36.08 28.16 -8.13
CA PRO A 249 -36.56 27.13 -9.06
C PRO A 249 -36.20 25.69 -8.65
N GLU A 250 -35.27 25.49 -7.70
CA GLU A 250 -34.97 24.17 -7.16
C GLU A 250 -36.00 23.71 -6.13
N LYS A 251 -36.59 24.63 -5.34
CA LYS A 251 -37.70 24.31 -4.44
C LYS A 251 -38.94 23.82 -5.21
N SER A 252 -39.20 24.31 -6.43
CA SER A 252 -40.30 23.80 -7.27
C SER A 252 -40.27 24.23 -8.73
N LYS A 253 -40.81 23.36 -9.61
CA LYS A 253 -41.20 23.70 -11.00
C LYS A 253 -42.58 24.35 -11.11
N HIS A 254 -43.35 24.43 -10.01
CA HIS A 254 -44.75 24.87 -9.99
C HIS A 254 -45.12 25.83 -8.84
N LEU A 255 -44.24 26.06 -7.85
CA LEU A 255 -44.45 27.11 -6.84
C LEU A 255 -43.79 28.41 -7.28
N GLU A 256 -44.59 29.43 -7.55
CA GLU A 256 -44.16 30.83 -7.64
C GLU A 256 -43.89 31.40 -6.21
N THR A 257 -42.84 30.87 -5.58
CA THR A 257 -42.39 31.25 -4.22
C THR A 257 -41.14 32.12 -4.28
N VAL A 258 -41.04 33.06 -3.34
CA VAL A 258 -39.91 33.98 -3.20
C VAL A 258 -39.29 33.82 -1.83
N THR A 259 -37.96 33.65 -1.79
CA THR A 259 -37.17 33.85 -0.58
C THR A 259 -36.59 35.27 -0.63
N THR A 260 -36.69 36.02 0.47
CA THR A 260 -36.07 37.35 0.61
C THR A 260 -35.68 37.62 2.05
N ARG A 261 -34.67 38.47 2.29
CA ARG A 261 -34.19 38.79 3.64
C ARG A 261 -34.49 40.25 3.99
N ILE A 262 -35.21 40.47 5.09
CA ILE A 262 -35.77 41.77 5.50
C ILE A 262 -35.46 41.99 6.99
N LEU A 263 -34.88 43.15 7.34
CA LEU A 263 -34.46 43.49 8.71
C LEU A 263 -33.56 42.41 9.38
N GLY A 264 -32.84 41.64 8.57
CA GLY A 264 -31.99 40.52 9.01
C GLY A 264 -32.71 39.17 9.14
N LEU A 265 -34.04 39.11 9.11
CA LEU A 265 -34.86 37.89 9.12
C LEU A 265 -34.97 37.31 7.70
N ASP A 266 -34.98 35.98 7.59
CA ASP A 266 -35.08 35.26 6.31
C ASP A 266 -36.55 34.82 6.10
N ILE A 267 -37.15 35.22 4.97
CA ILE A 267 -38.61 35.18 4.76
C ILE A 267 -38.95 34.42 3.48
N ASP A 268 -39.77 33.38 3.59
CA ASP A 268 -40.35 32.62 2.48
C ASP A 268 -41.80 33.07 2.26
N LEU A 269 -42.04 33.79 1.14
CA LEU A 269 -43.38 34.19 0.70
C LEU A 269 -44.05 33.02 -0.03
N VAL A 270 -45.15 32.49 0.53
CA VAL A 270 -45.87 31.32 0.02
C VAL A 270 -47.36 31.59 -0.15
N ASN A 271 -47.98 31.05 -1.21
CA ASN A 271 -49.44 31.03 -1.31
C ASN A 271 -50.03 29.83 -0.55
N LEU A 272 -51.23 30.02 -0.01
CA LEU A 272 -52.07 28.91 0.44
C LEU A 272 -52.41 28.02 -0.76
N ARG A 273 -52.37 26.70 -0.56
CA ARG A 273 -52.63 25.74 -1.65
C ARG A 273 -53.26 24.44 -1.16
N LYS A 274 -54.00 23.83 -2.06
CA LYS A 274 -54.47 22.44 -2.01
C LYS A 274 -53.49 21.56 -2.79
N GLU A 275 -53.24 20.35 -2.30
CA GLU A 275 -52.31 19.39 -2.91
C GLU A 275 -53.03 18.06 -3.18
N THR A 276 -53.25 17.73 -4.46
CA THR A 276 -53.90 16.48 -4.90
C THR A 276 -52.84 15.50 -5.42
N TYR A 277 -52.64 14.39 -4.71
CA TYR A 277 -51.63 13.38 -5.03
C TYR A 277 -52.17 12.32 -6.02
N THR A 278 -51.26 11.60 -6.68
CA THR A 278 -51.57 10.38 -7.45
C THR A 278 -50.66 9.25 -6.98
N ASP A 279 -51.08 7.99 -7.15
CA ASP A 279 -50.36 6.85 -6.56
C ASP A 279 -48.91 6.72 -7.03
N ASP A 280 -48.63 7.00 -8.32
CA ASP A 280 -47.28 6.96 -8.89
C ASP A 280 -46.46 8.25 -8.70
N SER A 281 -47.10 9.41 -8.46
CA SER A 281 -46.39 10.69 -8.34
C SER A 281 -46.16 11.10 -6.89
N ARG A 282 -44.94 11.56 -6.59
CA ARG A 282 -44.63 12.29 -5.37
C ARG A 282 -44.93 13.79 -5.46
N ASN A 283 -45.06 14.32 -6.67
CA ASN A 283 -45.41 15.71 -6.92
C ASN A 283 -46.94 15.81 -7.10
N PRO A 284 -47.67 16.46 -6.18
CA PRO A 284 -49.10 16.64 -6.31
C PRO A 284 -49.43 17.68 -7.40
N GLN A 285 -50.65 17.62 -7.92
CA GLN A 285 -51.27 18.76 -8.60
C GLN A 285 -51.62 19.81 -7.53
N MET A 286 -51.40 21.09 -7.85
CA MET A 286 -51.47 22.19 -6.90
C MET A 286 -52.48 23.22 -7.36
N GLU A 287 -53.42 23.56 -6.49
CA GLU A 287 -54.47 24.55 -6.71
C GLU A 287 -54.44 25.58 -5.57
N PHE A 288 -55.00 26.77 -5.77
CA PHE A 288 -55.26 27.68 -4.64
C PHE A 288 -56.26 27.02 -3.68
N GLY A 289 -55.96 27.05 -2.38
CA GLY A 289 -56.75 26.37 -1.35
C GLY A 289 -56.93 27.23 -0.11
N THR A 290 -57.85 26.81 0.76
CA THR A 290 -58.17 27.54 2.01
C THR A 290 -57.06 27.39 3.06
N PRO A 291 -57.05 28.23 4.14
CA PRO A 291 -56.15 28.03 5.28
C PRO A 291 -56.27 26.64 5.93
N GLU A 292 -57.49 26.07 5.94
CA GLU A 292 -57.78 24.74 6.47
C GLU A 292 -57.20 23.64 5.57
N GLU A 293 -57.36 23.73 4.24
CA GLU A 293 -56.76 22.78 3.30
C GLU A 293 -55.22 22.85 3.35
N ASP A 294 -54.66 24.06 3.53
CA ASP A 294 -53.22 24.25 3.71
C ASP A 294 -52.72 23.75 5.08
N ALA A 295 -53.57 23.73 6.11
CA ALA A 295 -53.29 23.13 7.41
C ALA A 295 -53.27 21.60 7.31
N LEU A 296 -54.34 21.01 6.76
CA LEU A 296 -54.57 19.56 6.73
C LEU A 296 -53.52 18.82 5.87
N ARG A 297 -53.03 19.45 4.80
CA ARG A 297 -51.98 18.86 3.94
C ARG A 297 -50.59 18.82 4.58
N ARG A 298 -50.37 19.31 5.81
CA ARG A 298 -49.03 19.41 6.45
C ARG A 298 -48.59 18.13 7.16
N ASP A 299 -47.33 18.13 7.61
CA ASP A 299 -46.70 16.96 8.22
C ASP A 299 -47.21 16.67 9.65
N ALA A 300 -47.31 17.69 10.51
CA ALA A 300 -47.77 17.55 11.88
C ALA A 300 -48.73 18.69 12.30
N THR A 301 -49.68 18.39 13.19
CA THR A 301 -50.62 19.35 13.80
C THR A 301 -49.91 20.55 14.42
N ILE A 302 -48.82 20.32 15.15
CA ILE A 302 -47.98 21.37 15.75
C ILE A 302 -47.28 22.29 14.72
N ASN A 303 -47.25 21.93 13.43
CA ASN A 303 -46.74 22.75 12.32
C ASN A 303 -47.87 23.29 11.41
N ALA A 304 -49.13 22.96 11.71
CA ALA A 304 -50.31 23.33 10.94
C ALA A 304 -51.06 24.55 11.51
N MET A 305 -50.57 25.11 12.61
CA MET A 305 -51.05 26.38 13.16
C MET A 305 -50.56 27.58 12.33
N PHE A 306 -51.37 28.63 12.30
CA PHE A 306 -51.09 29.91 11.67
C PHE A 306 -51.16 31.02 12.72
N TYR A 307 -50.46 32.13 12.50
CA TYR A 307 -50.65 33.38 13.23
C TYR A 307 -51.11 34.45 12.24
N ASN A 308 -52.37 34.83 12.35
CA ASN A 308 -53.01 35.81 11.47
C ASN A 308 -52.47 37.20 11.80
N ILE A 309 -51.75 37.80 10.85
CA ILE A 309 -51.04 39.06 11.05
C ILE A 309 -52.05 40.21 11.20
N ASN A 310 -53.16 40.14 10.45
CA ASN A 310 -54.23 41.12 10.45
C ASN A 310 -54.98 41.15 11.80
N THR A 311 -55.34 40.00 12.38
CA THR A 311 -56.09 39.93 13.66
C THR A 311 -55.20 39.86 14.90
N GLY A 312 -53.95 39.39 14.78
CA GLY A 312 -53.05 39.16 15.91
C GLY A 312 -53.39 37.92 16.74
N GLN A 313 -54.07 36.93 16.15
CA GLN A 313 -54.49 35.69 16.80
C GLN A 313 -53.82 34.46 16.18
N VAL A 314 -53.67 33.39 16.97
CA VAL A 314 -53.28 32.07 16.47
C VAL A 314 -54.53 31.32 15.98
N GLU A 315 -54.46 30.75 14.79
CA GLU A 315 -55.51 29.95 14.16
C GLU A 315 -55.04 28.47 14.07
N ASP A 316 -55.77 27.55 14.71
CA ASP A 316 -55.51 26.11 14.70
C ASP A 316 -56.63 25.38 13.96
N PHE A 317 -56.54 25.35 12.64
CA PHE A 317 -57.50 24.66 11.77
C PHE A 317 -57.50 23.12 11.92
N THR A 318 -56.57 22.53 12.70
CA THR A 318 -56.61 21.09 12.99
C THR A 318 -57.35 20.77 14.30
N GLY A 319 -57.76 21.80 15.06
CA GLY A 319 -58.44 21.67 16.36
C GLY A 319 -57.64 20.92 17.44
N ARG A 320 -56.34 20.67 17.20
CA ARG A 320 -55.49 19.78 18.00
C ARG A 320 -54.05 20.25 18.12
N GLY A 321 -53.56 21.18 17.28
CA GLY A 321 -52.21 21.72 17.37
C GLY A 321 -51.90 22.31 18.76
N HIS A 322 -52.84 23.05 19.36
CA HIS A 322 -52.69 23.59 20.72
C HIS A 322 -52.68 22.50 21.82
N HIS A 323 -53.37 21.37 21.61
CA HIS A 323 -53.43 20.26 22.56
C HIS A 323 -52.18 19.37 22.44
N ASP A 324 -51.82 18.99 21.22
CA ASP A 324 -50.64 18.20 20.90
C ASP A 324 -49.35 18.93 21.31
N LEU A 325 -49.29 20.26 21.15
CA LEU A 325 -48.16 21.08 21.61
C LEU A 325 -47.99 21.05 23.14
N ARG A 326 -49.10 21.03 23.88
CA ARG A 326 -49.14 20.99 25.36
C ARG A 326 -48.74 19.60 25.89
N ASP A 327 -49.31 18.56 25.30
CA ASP A 327 -49.12 17.16 25.70
C ASP A 327 -47.80 16.56 25.20
N ARG A 328 -47.04 17.31 24.38
CA ARG A 328 -45.79 16.90 23.73
C ARG A 328 -45.96 15.74 22.74
N ILE A 329 -47.03 15.80 21.96
CA ILE A 329 -47.40 14.80 20.95
C ILE A 329 -47.09 15.34 19.54
N ILE A 330 -46.64 14.47 18.65
CA ILE A 330 -46.51 14.70 17.22
C ILE A 330 -47.51 13.80 16.50
N ARG A 331 -48.53 14.42 15.91
CA ARG A 331 -49.65 13.75 15.22
C ARG A 331 -49.83 14.34 13.81
N THR A 332 -50.22 13.52 12.84
CA THR A 332 -50.57 13.99 11.49
C THR A 332 -51.95 14.69 11.51
N PRO A 333 -52.18 15.77 10.73
CA PRO A 333 -53.50 16.41 10.68
C PRO A 333 -54.60 15.49 10.15
N LEU A 334 -54.29 14.74 9.08
CA LEU A 334 -55.11 13.70 8.47
C LEU A 334 -54.69 12.30 8.94
N GLU A 335 -55.38 11.27 8.46
CA GLU A 335 -55.02 9.86 8.73
C GLU A 335 -53.56 9.58 8.37
N SER A 336 -52.82 8.97 9.30
CA SER A 336 -51.37 8.78 9.18
C SER A 336 -50.98 7.90 7.99
N TYR A 337 -51.76 6.86 7.69
CA TYR A 337 -51.51 5.96 6.57
C TYR A 337 -51.56 6.71 5.22
N GLN A 338 -52.67 7.40 4.93
CA GLN A 338 -52.80 8.23 3.72
C GLN A 338 -51.71 9.32 3.67
N THR A 339 -51.48 10.00 4.80
CA THR A 339 -50.44 11.03 4.94
C THR A 339 -49.05 10.53 4.52
N PHE A 340 -48.70 9.27 4.84
CA PHE A 340 -47.43 8.65 4.45
C PHE A 340 -47.47 7.99 3.07
N GLN A 341 -48.63 7.64 2.52
CA GLN A 341 -48.77 7.20 1.12
C GLN A 341 -48.57 8.36 0.13
N ASP A 342 -49.01 9.57 0.51
CA ASP A 342 -48.91 10.80 -0.29
C ASP A 342 -47.47 11.32 -0.37
N ASP A 343 -46.85 11.66 0.78
CA ASP A 343 -45.41 11.96 0.87
C ASP A 343 -44.73 11.18 2.00
N PRO A 344 -44.14 10.00 1.71
CA PRO A 344 -43.39 9.20 2.68
C PRO A 344 -42.23 9.93 3.39
N LEU A 345 -41.72 11.07 2.88
CA LEU A 345 -40.69 11.85 3.58
C LEU A 345 -41.19 12.41 4.91
N ARG A 346 -42.51 12.54 5.10
CA ARG A 346 -43.11 12.97 6.37
C ARG A 346 -42.68 12.08 7.54
N ILE A 347 -42.42 10.79 7.30
CA ILE A 347 -41.90 9.84 8.31
C ILE A 347 -40.59 10.35 8.92
N LEU A 348 -39.60 10.68 8.08
CA LEU A 348 -38.30 11.20 8.53
C LEU A 348 -38.43 12.58 9.18
N ARG A 349 -39.38 13.39 8.72
CA ARG A 349 -39.69 14.69 9.32
C ARG A 349 -40.29 14.55 10.72
N LEU A 350 -41.20 13.61 10.94
CA LEU A 350 -41.78 13.32 12.25
C LEU A 350 -40.73 12.79 13.23
N ILE A 351 -39.84 11.89 12.78
CA ILE A 351 -38.67 11.43 13.55
C ILE A 351 -37.74 12.62 13.89
N ARG A 352 -37.51 13.54 12.94
CA ARG A 352 -36.74 14.77 13.18
C ARG A 352 -37.42 15.76 14.13
N PHE A 353 -38.75 15.86 14.14
CA PHE A 353 -39.46 16.70 15.10
C PHE A 353 -39.44 16.07 16.50
N SER A 354 -39.54 14.74 16.60
CA SER A 354 -39.44 14.01 17.87
C SER A 354 -38.07 14.25 18.52
N SER A 355 -36.99 14.02 17.78
CA SER A 355 -35.60 14.31 18.19
C SER A 355 -35.27 15.81 18.39
N ARG A 356 -35.93 16.74 17.69
CA ARG A 356 -35.76 18.20 17.91
C ARG A 356 -36.45 18.70 19.17
N LEU A 357 -37.62 18.15 19.51
CA LEU A 357 -38.50 18.71 20.54
C LEU A 357 -38.56 17.87 21.83
N GLY A 358 -38.11 16.61 21.80
CA GLY A 358 -38.33 15.64 22.88
C GLY A 358 -39.80 15.23 22.99
N TYR A 359 -40.50 15.13 21.84
CA TYR A 359 -41.95 14.91 21.75
C TYR A 359 -42.24 13.49 21.24
N SER A 360 -43.27 12.84 21.79
CA SER A 360 -43.69 11.49 21.40
C SER A 360 -44.52 11.49 20.11
N ILE A 361 -44.24 10.56 19.20
CA ILE A 361 -45.07 10.37 18.00
C ILE A 361 -46.35 9.60 18.37
N ASP A 362 -47.50 10.00 17.82
CA ASP A 362 -48.79 9.33 18.02
C ASP A 362 -48.76 7.84 17.63
N SER A 363 -49.45 6.98 18.39
CA SER A 363 -49.43 5.53 18.17
C SER A 363 -49.95 5.11 16.78
N ALA A 364 -50.98 5.77 16.26
CA ALA A 364 -51.49 5.44 14.90
C ALA A 364 -50.48 5.85 13.82
N ALA A 365 -49.70 6.91 14.05
CA ALA A 365 -48.58 7.27 13.19
C ALA A 365 -47.41 6.27 13.31
N LEU A 366 -47.05 5.84 14.52
CA LEU A 366 -46.01 4.81 14.74
C LEU A 366 -46.35 3.47 14.08
N ASP A 367 -47.61 3.04 14.09
CA ASP A 367 -48.01 1.78 13.45
C ASP A 367 -48.10 1.92 11.92
N ALA A 368 -48.57 3.06 11.40
CA ALA A 368 -48.52 3.35 9.96
C ALA A 368 -47.07 3.44 9.42
N MET A 369 -46.09 3.88 10.23
CA MET A 369 -44.66 3.90 9.85
C MET A 369 -44.05 2.49 9.73
N LYS A 370 -44.60 1.48 10.41
CA LYS A 370 -44.09 0.10 10.37
C LYS A 370 -44.56 -0.66 9.13
N ASP A 371 -45.63 -0.21 8.47
CA ASP A 371 -46.23 -0.93 7.34
C ASP A 371 -45.27 -1.13 6.15
N SER A 372 -45.36 -2.32 5.56
CA SER A 372 -44.59 -2.77 4.41
C SER A 372 -44.87 -1.98 3.12
N GLY A 373 -46.12 -1.57 2.89
CA GLY A 373 -46.52 -0.74 1.75
C GLY A 373 -45.98 0.68 1.86
N ILE A 374 -46.07 1.27 3.05
CA ILE A 374 -45.48 2.57 3.37
C ILE A 374 -43.95 2.54 3.24
N LYS A 375 -43.26 1.52 3.75
CA LYS A 375 -41.82 1.31 3.55
C LYS A 375 -41.44 1.17 2.07
N ALA A 376 -42.22 0.43 1.28
CA ALA A 376 -42.02 0.32 -0.16
C ALA A 376 -42.27 1.66 -0.89
N SER A 377 -43.24 2.46 -0.44
CA SER A 377 -43.49 3.82 -0.95
C SER A 377 -42.31 4.76 -0.64
N LEU A 378 -41.73 4.68 0.57
CA LEU A 378 -40.52 5.43 0.96
C LEU A 378 -39.28 5.05 0.13
N ARG A 379 -39.13 3.77 -0.25
CA ARG A 379 -38.09 3.36 -1.22
C ARG A 379 -38.35 3.92 -2.63
N ARG A 380 -39.60 3.95 -3.10
CA ARG A 380 -39.98 4.28 -4.50
C ARG A 380 -40.16 5.77 -4.80
N LYS A 381 -40.91 6.50 -3.96
CA LYS A 381 -41.31 7.91 -4.19
C LYS A 381 -40.23 8.93 -3.80
N ILE A 382 -39.25 8.56 -2.96
CA ILE A 382 -38.34 9.50 -2.30
C ILE A 382 -36.89 9.28 -2.75
N SER A 383 -36.32 10.32 -3.37
CA SER A 383 -34.89 10.33 -3.75
C SER A 383 -33.98 10.35 -2.53
N ARG A 384 -32.80 9.74 -2.65
CA ARG A 384 -31.87 9.50 -1.55
C ARG A 384 -31.28 10.80 -0.99
N GLU A 385 -31.21 11.85 -1.80
CA GLU A 385 -30.75 13.19 -1.40
C GLU A 385 -31.70 13.80 -0.37
N ARG A 386 -33.02 13.62 -0.54
CA ARG A 386 -34.03 14.12 0.41
C ARG A 386 -34.09 13.28 1.69
N VAL A 387 -33.78 11.98 1.62
CA VAL A 387 -33.56 11.14 2.80
C VAL A 387 -32.34 11.64 3.58
N GLY A 388 -31.21 11.86 2.91
CA GLY A 388 -29.99 12.42 3.49
C GLY A 388 -30.20 13.77 4.17
N VAL A 389 -30.91 14.70 3.53
CA VAL A 389 -31.15 16.06 4.09
C VAL A 389 -32.03 16.06 5.34
N GLU A 390 -33.04 15.19 5.46
CA GLU A 390 -33.81 15.10 6.71
C GLU A 390 -33.05 14.30 7.80
N LEU A 391 -32.22 13.32 7.42
CA LEU A 391 -31.35 12.58 8.35
C LEU A 391 -30.22 13.46 8.93
N ASP A 392 -29.47 14.19 8.09
CA ASP A 392 -28.42 15.13 8.52
C ASP A 392 -28.98 16.17 9.50
N LYS A 393 -30.16 16.74 9.22
CA LYS A 393 -30.87 17.66 10.12
C LYS A 393 -31.40 17.02 11.41
N ALA A 394 -31.52 15.69 11.48
CA ALA A 394 -31.85 14.97 12.71
C ALA A 394 -30.58 14.64 13.52
N LEU A 395 -29.51 14.22 12.85
CA LEU A 395 -28.21 13.93 13.47
C LEU A 395 -27.46 15.20 13.94
N ARG A 396 -27.82 16.36 13.40
CA ARG A 396 -27.43 17.71 13.87
C ARG A 396 -28.44 18.33 14.84
N GLY A 397 -29.46 17.57 15.25
CA GLY A 397 -30.45 17.98 16.24
C GLY A 397 -29.94 17.88 17.68
N PRO A 398 -30.75 18.25 18.68
CA PRO A 398 -30.40 18.15 20.09
C PRO A 398 -30.42 16.71 20.63
N ASP A 399 -31.33 15.83 20.17
CA ASP A 399 -31.31 14.39 20.50
C ASP A 399 -31.16 13.51 19.23
N PRO A 400 -29.94 13.38 18.68
CA PRO A 400 -29.67 12.50 17.53
C PRO A 400 -29.76 11.00 17.89
N HIS A 401 -29.72 10.65 19.17
CA HIS A 401 -29.88 9.27 19.66
C HIS A 401 -31.32 8.79 19.46
N GLU A 402 -32.31 9.58 19.87
CA GLU A 402 -33.73 9.29 19.67
C GLU A 402 -34.08 9.13 18.18
N ALA A 403 -33.45 9.92 17.29
CA ALA A 403 -33.65 9.78 15.85
C ALA A 403 -33.23 8.39 15.32
N LEU A 404 -32.05 7.90 15.72
CA LEU A 404 -31.58 6.56 15.33
C LEU A 404 -32.36 5.44 16.03
N ARG A 405 -32.71 5.63 17.31
CA ARG A 405 -33.52 4.69 18.10
C ARG A 405 -34.90 4.49 17.48
N LEU A 406 -35.55 5.57 17.02
CA LEU A 406 -36.82 5.52 16.29
C LEU A 406 -36.66 4.77 14.96
N ILE A 407 -35.65 5.10 14.16
CA ILE A 407 -35.35 4.42 12.88
C ILE A 407 -35.19 2.90 13.08
N PHE A 408 -34.55 2.46 14.17
CA PHE A 408 -34.46 1.04 14.50
C PHE A 408 -35.81 0.45 14.92
N SER A 409 -36.50 1.09 15.89
CA SER A 409 -37.75 0.57 16.46
C SER A 409 -38.94 0.49 15.49
N LEU A 410 -38.87 1.24 14.38
CA LEU A 410 -39.84 1.23 13.28
C LEU A 410 -39.45 0.25 12.16
N ASP A 411 -38.28 -0.40 12.26
CA ASP A 411 -37.70 -1.24 11.19
C ASP A 411 -37.56 -0.43 9.87
N LEU A 412 -36.92 0.74 9.97
CA LEU A 412 -36.63 1.62 8.84
C LEU A 412 -35.15 1.57 8.41
N TYR A 413 -34.30 0.81 9.11
CA TYR A 413 -32.85 0.77 8.84
C TYR A 413 -32.53 0.41 7.38
N GLU A 414 -32.95 -0.76 6.90
CA GLU A 414 -32.77 -1.16 5.49
C GLU A 414 -33.51 -0.27 4.47
N THR A 415 -34.39 0.64 4.92
CA THR A 415 -35.16 1.54 4.04
C THR A 415 -34.47 2.89 3.85
N ILE A 416 -33.61 3.26 4.79
CA ILE A 416 -32.80 4.49 4.81
C ILE A 416 -31.36 4.17 4.39
N PHE A 417 -30.74 3.22 5.09
CA PHE A 417 -29.38 2.73 4.84
C PHE A 417 -29.44 1.54 3.88
N SER A 418 -29.53 1.83 2.58
CA SER A 418 -29.48 0.83 1.51
C SER A 418 -28.93 1.45 0.23
N ASP A 419 -28.07 0.75 -0.50
CA ASP A 419 -27.51 1.22 -1.76
C ASP A 419 -28.53 1.03 -2.92
N PRO A 420 -29.02 2.11 -3.57
CA PRO A 420 -29.97 2.01 -4.68
C PRO A 420 -29.33 1.55 -6.01
N SER A 421 -28.00 1.45 -6.09
CA SER A 421 -27.27 1.06 -7.31
C SER A 421 -27.09 -0.45 -7.48
N VAL A 422 -27.40 -1.22 -6.44
CA VAL A 422 -27.33 -2.69 -6.41
C VAL A 422 -28.75 -3.26 -6.43
N GLU A 423 -28.99 -4.36 -7.13
CA GLU A 423 -30.28 -5.06 -7.11
C GLU A 423 -30.57 -5.61 -5.70
N THR A 424 -31.82 -5.53 -5.24
CA THR A 424 -32.21 -5.86 -3.85
C THR A 424 -32.01 -7.33 -3.45
N VAL A 425 -31.69 -8.20 -4.41
CA VAL A 425 -31.32 -9.60 -4.17
C VAL A 425 -29.85 -9.73 -3.73
N ASP A 426 -28.97 -8.85 -4.23
CA ASP A 426 -27.53 -8.82 -3.96
C ASP A 426 -27.16 -7.88 -2.80
N HIS A 427 -28.14 -7.33 -2.09
CA HIS A 427 -27.92 -6.46 -0.93
C HIS A 427 -27.33 -7.26 0.25
N PHE A 428 -26.13 -6.85 0.70
CA PHE A 428 -25.58 -7.34 1.97
C PHE A 428 -26.51 -6.97 3.12
N ARG A 429 -27.01 -7.98 3.85
CA ARG A 429 -27.87 -7.77 5.01
C ARG A 429 -27.04 -7.35 6.22
N PRO A 430 -27.29 -6.16 6.79
CA PRO A 430 -26.51 -5.62 7.90
C PRO A 430 -26.85 -6.31 9.23
N ASP A 431 -25.84 -6.57 10.07
CA ASP A 431 -26.08 -7.05 11.44
C ASP A 431 -26.49 -5.89 12.35
N THR A 432 -27.73 -5.92 12.83
CA THR A 432 -28.28 -4.90 13.72
C THR A 432 -28.47 -5.36 15.17
N GLU A 433 -28.10 -6.60 15.54
CA GLU A 433 -28.38 -7.17 16.88
C GLU A 433 -27.81 -6.31 18.02
N ASN A 434 -26.57 -5.83 17.87
CA ASN A 434 -25.90 -4.99 18.86
C ASN A 434 -26.00 -3.47 18.56
N TRP A 435 -26.84 -3.04 17.61
CA TRP A 435 -26.85 -1.63 17.18
C TRP A 435 -27.44 -0.67 18.23
N GLN A 436 -28.40 -1.12 19.05
CA GLN A 436 -28.89 -0.34 20.20
C GLN A 436 -27.77 -0.04 21.20
N LEU A 437 -27.05 -1.07 21.66
CA LEU A 437 -25.90 -0.91 22.55
C LEU A 437 -24.86 0.08 22.02
N VAL A 438 -24.63 0.09 20.71
CA VAL A 438 -23.72 1.03 20.03
C VAL A 438 -24.22 2.48 20.11
N ILE A 439 -25.48 2.76 19.78
CA ILE A 439 -26.01 4.14 19.83
C ILE A 439 -26.20 4.63 21.27
N ASP A 440 -26.59 3.74 22.19
CA ASP A 440 -26.71 4.01 23.63
C ASP A 440 -25.33 4.35 24.20
N THR A 441 -24.28 3.59 23.87
CA THR A 441 -22.92 3.87 24.35
C THR A 441 -22.35 5.18 23.78
N VAL A 442 -22.68 5.55 22.52
CA VAL A 442 -22.30 6.87 21.98
C VAL A 442 -22.96 7.99 22.78
N ARG A 443 -24.24 7.84 23.13
CA ARG A 443 -24.95 8.78 24.00
C ARG A 443 -24.32 8.86 25.38
N ASP A 444 -24.14 7.73 26.07
CA ASP A 444 -23.53 7.68 27.42
C ASP A 444 -22.17 8.39 27.45
N ILE A 445 -21.34 8.18 26.42
CA ILE A 445 -20.02 8.83 26.31
C ILE A 445 -20.14 10.36 26.24
N ILE A 446 -21.12 10.88 25.50
CA ILE A 446 -21.37 12.32 25.30
C ILE A 446 -22.05 12.93 26.54
N ASP A 447 -23.11 12.31 27.06
CA ASP A 447 -23.93 12.79 28.17
C ASP A 447 -23.15 12.79 29.51
N ASP A 448 -22.37 11.75 29.80
CA ASP A 448 -21.53 11.69 31.02
C ASP A 448 -20.26 12.57 30.94
N GLY A 449 -19.91 13.08 29.75
CA GLY A 449 -18.66 13.81 29.53
C GLY A 449 -17.39 13.02 29.84
N ARG A 450 -17.39 11.69 29.61
CA ARG A 450 -16.26 10.82 29.98
C ARG A 450 -14.97 11.22 29.26
N THR A 451 -13.82 10.87 29.85
CA THR A 451 -12.46 11.06 29.28
C THR A 451 -12.33 10.71 27.78
N LEU A 452 -13.13 9.76 27.28
CA LEU A 452 -13.13 9.37 25.87
C LEU A 452 -13.81 10.44 24.97
N ALA A 453 -14.90 11.06 25.42
CA ALA A 453 -15.53 12.20 24.75
C ALA A 453 -14.60 13.41 24.72
N GLU A 454 -14.04 13.82 25.88
CA GLU A 454 -13.14 14.98 26.00
C GLU A 454 -11.99 15.00 24.97
N LEU A 455 -11.55 13.81 24.53
CA LEU A 455 -10.37 13.63 23.68
C LEU A 455 -10.71 13.26 22.23
N LEU A 456 -11.90 12.71 21.95
CA LEU A 456 -12.34 12.28 20.61
C LEU A 456 -13.49 13.13 20.02
N ILE A 457 -14.28 13.83 20.85
CA ILE A 457 -15.48 14.59 20.46
C ILE A 457 -15.40 16.00 21.08
N ARG A 458 -14.90 16.98 20.31
CA ARG A 458 -14.56 18.32 20.81
C ARG A 458 -15.53 19.42 20.36
N ASP A 459 -16.30 19.16 19.32
CA ASP A 459 -17.26 20.10 18.74
C ASP A 459 -18.47 19.38 18.13
N GLY A 460 -19.48 20.15 17.70
CA GLY A 460 -20.72 19.61 17.13
C GLY A 460 -20.56 18.89 15.78
N GLU A 461 -19.49 19.11 15.02
CA GLU A 461 -19.19 18.33 13.81
C GLU A 461 -18.59 16.97 14.19
N GLU A 462 -17.73 16.90 15.22
CA GLU A 462 -17.27 15.62 15.78
C GLU A 462 -18.43 14.83 16.43
N THR A 463 -19.38 15.50 17.09
CA THR A 463 -20.63 14.87 17.59
C THR A 463 -21.49 14.33 16.45
N PHE A 464 -21.73 15.14 15.40
CA PHE A 464 -22.45 14.69 14.21
C PHE A 464 -21.76 13.49 13.53
N LEU A 465 -20.42 13.54 13.38
CA LEU A 465 -19.64 12.43 12.85
C LEU A 465 -19.71 11.18 13.72
N ALA A 466 -19.77 11.31 15.05
CA ALA A 466 -19.91 10.17 15.97
C ALA A 466 -21.20 9.37 15.70
N TYR A 467 -22.35 10.04 15.63
CA TYR A 467 -23.61 9.38 15.27
C TYR A 467 -23.64 8.93 13.81
N GLN A 468 -22.98 9.65 12.90
CA GLN A 468 -22.95 9.30 11.48
C GLN A 468 -22.09 8.06 11.19
N VAL A 469 -21.02 7.80 11.96
CA VAL A 469 -20.27 6.52 11.88
C VAL A 469 -20.99 5.41 12.63
N SER A 470 -21.61 5.67 13.79
CA SER A 470 -22.34 4.64 14.55
C SER A 470 -23.56 4.10 13.80
N ALA A 471 -24.21 4.94 13.00
CA ALA A 471 -25.30 4.56 12.09
C ALA A 471 -24.88 3.62 10.94
N LEU A 472 -23.58 3.35 10.75
CA LEU A 472 -23.05 2.46 9.68
C LEU A 472 -22.30 1.24 10.22
N ILE A 473 -22.24 1.07 11.55
CA ILE A 473 -21.62 -0.10 12.21
C ILE A 473 -22.34 -1.43 11.91
N PRO A 474 -23.65 -1.49 11.58
CA PRO A 474 -24.26 -2.70 11.06
C PRO A 474 -23.67 -3.24 9.75
N TYR A 475 -22.83 -2.47 9.05
CA TYR A 475 -22.06 -2.91 7.88
C TYR A 475 -20.60 -3.30 8.19
N ARG A 476 -20.22 -3.47 9.47
CA ARG A 476 -18.84 -3.80 9.88
C ARG A 476 -18.34 -5.13 9.30
N ASP A 477 -19.21 -6.13 9.21
CA ASP A 477 -18.91 -7.47 8.69
C ASP A 477 -19.08 -7.60 7.16
N ALA A 478 -19.30 -6.48 6.45
CA ALA A 478 -19.49 -6.49 5.01
C ALA A 478 -18.17 -6.78 4.28
N PRO A 479 -18.16 -7.67 3.26
CA PRO A 479 -16.93 -8.09 2.60
C PRO A 479 -16.23 -6.93 1.89
N GLN A 480 -14.92 -6.81 2.12
CA GLN A 480 -14.08 -5.79 1.48
C GLN A 480 -13.91 -6.13 -0.02
N PRO A 481 -14.26 -5.21 -0.95
CA PRO A 481 -14.27 -5.53 -2.37
C PRO A 481 -12.87 -5.57 -2.98
N GLU A 482 -12.55 -6.63 -3.72
CA GLU A 482 -11.24 -6.79 -4.36
C GLU A 482 -11.03 -5.87 -5.58
N PRO A 483 -9.77 -5.58 -5.97
CA PRO A 483 -9.46 -4.86 -7.21
C PRO A 483 -9.88 -5.65 -8.46
N VAL A 484 -10.77 -5.06 -9.27
CA VAL A 484 -11.29 -5.62 -10.54
C VAL A 484 -10.19 -6.03 -11.54
N ALA A 485 -8.97 -5.48 -11.41
CA ALA A 485 -7.78 -5.96 -12.11
C ALA A 485 -6.52 -5.63 -11.30
N PRO A 486 -5.44 -6.44 -11.39
CA PRO A 486 -4.17 -6.13 -10.74
C PRO A 486 -3.63 -4.77 -11.20
N GLY A 487 -3.38 -3.88 -10.25
CA GLY A 487 -2.92 -2.50 -10.49
C GLY A 487 -4.03 -1.44 -10.57
N LYS A 488 -5.32 -1.82 -10.60
CA LYS A 488 -6.43 -0.87 -10.35
C LYS A 488 -6.67 -0.69 -8.85
N LYS A 489 -7.32 0.41 -8.46
CA LYS A 489 -7.78 0.61 -7.07
C LYS A 489 -8.97 -0.33 -6.80
N ALA A 490 -9.04 -0.85 -5.57
CA ALA A 490 -10.25 -1.50 -5.06
C ALA A 490 -11.44 -0.50 -5.03
N PRO A 491 -12.69 -0.97 -5.19
CA PRO A 491 -13.89 -0.17 -4.93
C PRO A 491 -13.94 0.36 -3.47
N PRO A 492 -14.85 1.31 -3.15
CA PRO A 492 -15.10 1.67 -1.77
C PRO A 492 -15.84 0.53 -1.05
N PRO A 493 -15.63 0.32 0.28
CA PRO A 493 -16.35 -0.67 1.07
C PRO A 493 -17.87 -0.43 1.06
N VAL A 494 -18.66 -1.47 1.33
CA VAL A 494 -20.14 -1.41 1.28
C VAL A 494 -20.70 -0.27 2.15
N ALA A 495 -20.21 -0.12 3.39
CA ALA A 495 -20.60 0.98 4.29
C ALA A 495 -20.39 2.38 3.68
N VAL A 496 -19.36 2.56 2.86
CA VAL A 496 -19.04 3.83 2.17
C VAL A 496 -19.95 4.05 0.97
N ASN A 497 -20.35 2.99 0.26
CA ASN A 497 -21.31 3.10 -0.84
C ASN A 497 -22.72 3.38 -0.30
N VAL A 498 -23.14 2.74 0.80
CA VAL A 498 -24.38 3.09 1.51
C VAL A 498 -24.36 4.55 1.99
N ALA A 499 -23.22 5.06 2.48
CA ALA A 499 -23.08 6.47 2.83
C ALA A 499 -23.19 7.42 1.61
N LYS A 500 -22.58 7.08 0.46
CA LYS A 500 -22.54 7.94 -0.75
C LYS A 500 -23.79 7.85 -1.62
N GLU A 501 -24.39 6.67 -1.75
CA GLU A 501 -25.54 6.42 -2.64
C GLU A 501 -26.85 6.28 -1.88
N GLY A 502 -26.84 5.62 -0.71
CA GLY A 502 -28.04 5.38 0.11
C GLY A 502 -28.53 6.62 0.88
N ILE A 503 -27.63 7.35 1.53
CA ILE A 503 -27.97 8.59 2.28
C ILE A 503 -27.32 9.87 1.72
N LYS A 504 -26.64 9.79 0.57
CA LYS A 504 -26.04 10.93 -0.16
C LYS A 504 -25.19 11.86 0.73
N SER A 505 -24.39 11.26 1.61
CA SER A 505 -23.51 11.96 2.56
C SER A 505 -22.53 12.91 1.86
N PRO A 506 -22.21 14.08 2.45
CA PRO A 506 -21.16 14.96 1.94
C PRO A 506 -19.82 14.23 1.80
N ASN A 507 -19.05 14.54 0.74
CA ASN A 507 -17.77 13.86 0.45
C ASN A 507 -16.82 13.79 1.67
N LYS A 508 -16.71 14.88 2.46
CA LYS A 508 -15.92 14.90 3.70
C LYS A 508 -16.30 13.77 4.67
N VAL A 509 -17.59 13.57 4.89
CA VAL A 509 -18.15 12.55 5.79
C VAL A 509 -17.84 11.15 5.26
N ALA A 510 -18.08 10.94 3.97
CA ALA A 510 -17.84 9.65 3.33
C ALA A 510 -16.34 9.29 3.24
N ASP A 511 -15.44 10.27 3.15
CA ASP A 511 -13.99 10.07 3.21
C ASP A 511 -13.51 9.79 4.65
N VAL A 512 -14.16 10.35 5.68
CA VAL A 512 -13.95 9.96 7.10
C VAL A 512 -14.36 8.51 7.33
N ILE A 513 -15.54 8.10 6.86
CA ILE A 513 -16.03 6.71 6.95
C ILE A 513 -15.08 5.77 6.19
N LEU A 514 -14.60 6.15 5.01
CA LEU A 514 -13.63 5.37 4.23
C LEU A 514 -12.30 5.18 4.95
N ALA A 515 -11.81 6.19 5.67
CA ALA A 515 -10.61 6.07 6.49
C ALA A 515 -10.86 5.18 7.72
N ALA A 516 -12.02 5.33 8.37
CA ALA A 516 -12.40 4.56 9.56
C ALA A 516 -12.50 3.06 9.26
N VAL A 517 -13.24 2.67 8.20
CA VAL A 517 -13.38 1.26 7.78
C VAL A 517 -12.04 0.65 7.37
N ARG A 518 -11.13 1.42 6.74
CA ARG A 518 -9.83 0.91 6.29
C ARG A 518 -8.80 0.76 7.41
N ASN A 519 -8.86 1.61 8.43
CA ASN A 519 -7.86 1.65 9.50
C ASN A 519 -8.34 0.95 10.79
N GLN A 520 -9.61 0.49 10.86
CA GLN A 520 -10.18 -0.16 12.04
C GLN A 520 -9.32 -1.34 12.54
N GLU A 521 -8.95 -2.29 11.66
CA GLU A 521 -8.10 -3.41 12.06
C GLU A 521 -6.72 -2.95 12.60
N GLU A 522 -6.11 -1.92 11.99
CA GLU A 522 -4.82 -1.38 12.46
C GLU A 522 -4.95 -0.74 13.85
N ILE A 523 -6.05 -0.01 14.08
CA ILE A 523 -6.37 0.64 15.35
C ILE A 523 -6.61 -0.40 16.44
N SER A 524 -7.57 -1.32 16.25
CA SER A 524 -7.92 -2.34 17.26
C SER A 524 -6.70 -3.20 17.63
N ASN A 525 -5.93 -3.68 16.63
CA ASN A 525 -4.69 -4.43 16.88
C ASN A 525 -3.65 -3.65 17.69
N MET A 526 -3.60 -2.31 17.56
CA MET A 526 -2.63 -1.47 18.26
C MET A 526 -3.08 -1.12 19.68
N VAL A 527 -4.39 -0.91 19.89
CA VAL A 527 -5.01 -0.81 21.22
C VAL A 527 -4.78 -2.10 22.01
N ASP A 528 -4.97 -3.26 21.39
CA ASP A 528 -4.70 -4.56 22.03
C ASP A 528 -3.21 -4.79 22.29
N LYS A 529 -2.32 -4.48 21.34
CA LYS A 529 -0.86 -4.60 21.57
C LYS A 529 -0.39 -3.71 22.72
N MET A 530 -0.85 -2.46 22.80
CA MET A 530 -0.48 -1.56 23.90
C MET A 530 -1.05 -2.04 25.25
N ASN A 531 -2.31 -2.49 25.31
CA ASN A 531 -2.89 -2.98 26.56
C ASN A 531 -2.31 -4.33 26.99
N ASN A 532 -1.97 -5.22 26.05
CA ASN A 532 -1.22 -6.44 26.35
C ASN A 532 0.21 -6.14 26.81
N ARG A 533 0.89 -5.12 26.25
CA ARG A 533 2.20 -4.65 26.76
C ARG A 533 2.09 -4.10 28.19
N LYS A 534 1.07 -3.31 28.51
CA LYS A 534 0.79 -2.86 29.89
C LYS A 534 0.48 -4.03 30.86
N ARG A 535 0.04 -5.20 30.34
CA ARG A 535 -0.17 -6.45 31.12
C ARG A 535 1.07 -7.36 31.18
N GLN A 536 2.07 -7.16 30.31
CA GLN A 536 3.28 -7.97 30.18
C GLN A 536 4.52 -7.08 30.04
N ALA A 537 4.89 -6.39 31.12
CA ALA A 537 6.03 -5.49 31.15
C ALA A 537 7.38 -6.23 31.04
N ASP A 538 7.52 -7.37 31.72
CA ASP A 538 8.80 -8.08 31.88
C ASP A 538 9.19 -8.98 30.69
N THR A 539 8.28 -9.21 29.73
CA THR A 539 8.57 -10.02 28.54
C THR A 539 9.49 -9.25 27.57
N PRO A 540 10.59 -9.83 27.08
CA PRO A 540 11.40 -9.23 26.01
C PRO A 540 10.63 -9.24 24.67
N ILE A 541 10.77 -8.17 23.88
CA ILE A 541 10.06 -7.99 22.60
C ILE A 541 10.95 -8.43 21.42
N GLU A 542 10.35 -9.10 20.43
CA GLU A 542 10.93 -9.28 19.10
C GLU A 542 10.31 -8.25 18.13
N GLY A 543 10.90 -7.05 18.05
CA GLY A 543 10.41 -5.92 17.23
C GLY A 543 10.31 -4.59 17.98
N ASP A 544 9.72 -3.57 17.34
CA ASP A 544 9.49 -2.25 17.92
C ASP A 544 8.46 -2.28 19.06
N ASP A 545 8.62 -1.45 20.09
CA ASP A 545 7.68 -1.39 21.23
C ASP A 545 6.34 -0.74 20.81
N PRO A 546 5.19 -1.44 20.89
CA PRO A 546 3.89 -0.90 20.49
C PRO A 546 3.38 0.24 21.38
N ALA A 547 4.01 0.50 22.54
CA ALA A 547 3.70 1.65 23.39
C ALA A 547 4.58 2.88 23.09
N ALA A 548 5.52 2.79 22.14
CA ALA A 548 6.49 3.85 21.86
C ALA A 548 5.90 5.10 21.15
N ARG A 549 6.53 6.24 21.43
CA ARG A 549 6.11 7.58 20.97
C ARG A 549 6.16 7.74 19.45
N ASP A 550 7.11 7.11 18.78
CA ASP A 550 7.24 7.14 17.32
C ASP A 550 6.36 6.12 16.61
N VAL A 551 6.22 4.90 17.12
CA VAL A 551 5.28 3.90 16.58
C VAL A 551 3.85 4.48 16.56
N LEU A 552 3.39 5.00 17.71
CA LEU A 552 2.06 5.60 17.86
C LEU A 552 1.93 6.95 17.13
N GLY A 553 2.97 7.79 17.17
CA GLY A 553 2.97 9.07 16.45
C GLY A 553 2.93 8.89 14.93
N MET A 554 3.64 7.90 14.38
CA MET A 554 3.60 7.56 12.96
C MET A 554 2.26 6.93 12.56
N ALA A 555 1.58 6.22 13.47
CA ALA A 555 0.22 5.74 13.23
C ALA A 555 -0.78 6.88 13.08
N ILE A 556 -0.79 7.84 14.03
CA ILE A 556 -1.62 9.06 13.93
C ILE A 556 -1.34 9.83 12.64
N ARG A 557 -0.09 9.85 12.15
CA ARG A 557 0.28 10.44 10.86
C ARG A 557 -0.28 9.67 9.65
N ARG A 558 -0.37 8.33 9.70
CA ARG A 558 -1.03 7.51 8.66
C ARG A 558 -2.54 7.73 8.64
N TRP A 559 -3.16 7.83 9.82
CA TRP A 559 -4.60 8.03 9.99
C TRP A 559 -5.03 9.46 9.62
N GLY A 560 -4.16 10.45 9.83
CA GLY A 560 -4.39 11.83 9.41
C GLY A 560 -5.37 12.60 10.31
N PRO A 561 -5.98 13.69 9.82
CA PRO A 561 -6.73 14.63 10.67
C PRO A 561 -8.01 14.04 11.29
N SER A 562 -8.62 13.03 10.67
CA SER A 562 -9.85 12.38 11.16
C SER A 562 -9.59 11.20 12.09
N TRP A 563 -8.36 11.02 12.60
CA TRP A 563 -7.99 9.86 13.43
C TRP A 563 -8.90 9.67 14.65
N ARG A 564 -9.48 10.75 15.20
CA ARG A 564 -10.43 10.71 16.32
C ARG A 564 -11.71 9.94 15.98
N SER A 565 -12.35 10.26 14.85
CA SER A 565 -13.54 9.55 14.36
C SER A 565 -13.22 8.10 13.95
N GLN A 566 -12.00 7.84 13.46
CA GLN A 566 -11.54 6.48 13.14
C GLN A 566 -11.35 5.64 14.41
N MET A 567 -10.76 6.23 15.47
CA MET A 567 -10.60 5.63 16.80
C MET A 567 -11.94 5.31 17.44
N LEU A 568 -12.91 6.23 17.34
CA LEU A 568 -14.27 6.03 17.82
C LEU A 568 -14.99 4.91 17.07
N TYR A 569 -14.88 4.86 15.73
CA TYR A 569 -15.45 3.77 14.94
C TYR A 569 -14.85 2.40 15.33
N ALA A 570 -13.53 2.32 15.50
CA ALA A 570 -12.87 1.08 15.92
C ALA A 570 -13.33 0.63 17.33
N PHE A 571 -13.41 1.55 18.29
CA PHE A 571 -13.98 1.30 19.61
C PHE A 571 -15.40 0.72 19.54
N LEU A 572 -16.28 1.33 18.75
CA LEU A 572 -17.67 0.91 18.64
C LEU A 572 -17.83 -0.41 17.86
N VAL A 573 -16.93 -0.73 16.92
CA VAL A 573 -16.88 -2.05 16.25
C VAL A 573 -16.42 -3.14 17.21
N ASP A 574 -15.35 -2.89 18.00
CA ASP A 574 -14.86 -3.84 19.00
C ASP A 574 -15.91 -4.07 20.10
N LEU A 575 -16.67 -3.03 20.47
CA LEU A 575 -17.84 -3.10 21.36
C LEU A 575 -18.96 -3.96 20.78
N ALA A 576 -19.37 -3.69 19.52
CA ALA A 576 -20.42 -4.44 18.83
C ALA A 576 -20.08 -5.94 18.65
N ASN A 577 -18.79 -6.26 18.54
CA ASN A 577 -18.28 -7.63 18.46
C ASN A 577 -18.09 -8.29 19.84
N ASN A 578 -18.02 -7.51 20.93
CA ASN A 578 -17.78 -8.02 22.29
C ASN A 578 -18.76 -7.42 23.32
N PRO A 579 -20.09 -7.51 23.14
CA PRO A 579 -21.07 -6.83 23.99
C PRO A 579 -20.96 -7.22 25.47
N GLY A 580 -20.70 -8.51 25.75
CA GLY A 580 -20.46 -9.02 27.11
C GLY A 580 -19.16 -8.54 27.78
N SER A 581 -18.40 -7.63 27.16
CA SER A 581 -17.17 -7.03 27.69
C SER A 581 -17.07 -5.52 27.44
N ALA A 582 -18.20 -4.84 27.19
CA ALA A 582 -18.28 -3.40 26.92
C ALA A 582 -17.37 -2.54 27.81
N SER A 583 -17.51 -2.62 29.14
CA SER A 583 -16.71 -1.84 30.08
C SER A 583 -15.22 -2.23 30.12
N ALA A 584 -14.82 -3.36 29.55
CA ALA A 584 -13.40 -3.72 29.36
C ALA A 584 -12.85 -3.12 28.05
N VAL A 585 -13.64 -3.11 26.98
CA VAL A 585 -13.30 -2.41 25.72
C VAL A 585 -13.15 -0.90 25.97
N GLU A 586 -14.10 -0.28 26.67
CA GLU A 586 -14.05 1.14 27.06
C GLU A 586 -12.77 1.48 27.84
N ARG A 587 -12.39 0.64 28.81
CA ARG A 587 -11.14 0.81 29.58
C ARG A 587 -9.88 0.62 28.72
N ASN A 588 -9.87 -0.35 27.80
CA ASN A 588 -8.76 -0.56 26.87
C ASN A 588 -8.54 0.68 25.98
N TYR A 589 -9.61 1.23 25.39
CA TYR A 589 -9.53 2.43 24.54
C TYR A 589 -9.22 3.69 25.34
N THR A 590 -9.82 3.89 26.52
CA THR A 590 -9.51 5.02 27.41
C THR A 590 -8.04 4.99 27.86
N SER A 591 -7.52 3.81 28.23
CA SER A 591 -6.10 3.57 28.54
C SER A 591 -5.16 3.95 27.38
N PHE A 592 -5.61 3.74 26.13
CA PHE A 592 -4.86 4.08 24.93
C PHE A 592 -4.87 5.57 24.63
N VAL A 593 -6.04 6.22 24.61
CA VAL A 593 -6.15 7.67 24.33
C VAL A 593 -5.50 8.51 25.44
N LEU A 594 -5.55 8.06 26.70
CA LEU A 594 -4.76 8.64 27.79
C LEU A 594 -3.24 8.53 27.55
N HIS A 595 -2.75 7.37 27.10
CA HIS A 595 -1.34 7.18 26.75
C HIS A 595 -0.90 8.11 25.60
N LEU A 596 -1.73 8.33 24.59
CA LEU A 596 -1.48 9.32 23.52
C LEU A 596 -1.42 10.77 24.05
N ARG A 597 -2.19 11.09 25.10
CA ARG A 597 -2.19 12.40 25.78
C ARG A 597 -0.95 12.59 26.63
N GLU A 598 -0.57 11.60 27.42
CA GLU A 598 0.67 11.56 28.22
C GLU A 598 1.91 11.70 27.31
N LEU A 599 1.93 10.98 26.19
CA LEU A 599 2.95 11.09 25.15
C LEU A 599 2.85 12.38 24.32
N LYS A 600 1.87 13.27 24.51
CA LYS A 600 1.72 14.54 23.76
C LYS A 600 1.80 14.34 22.23
N ILE A 601 1.12 13.32 21.69
CA ILE A 601 1.13 12.98 20.24
C ILE A 601 -0.24 13.08 19.56
N LEU A 602 -1.29 13.56 20.25
CA LEU A 602 -2.64 13.73 19.71
C LEU A 602 -2.69 14.54 18.39
N GLU A 603 -1.78 15.50 18.23
CA GLU A 603 -1.68 16.37 17.04
C GLU A 603 -0.50 15.97 16.12
N ALA A 604 0.04 14.75 16.25
CA ALA A 604 1.23 14.30 15.49
C ALA A 604 1.04 14.33 13.96
N TYR A 605 -0.21 14.29 13.47
CA TYR A 605 -0.55 14.46 12.06
C TYR A 605 -0.22 15.87 11.52
N THR A 606 -0.16 16.89 12.38
CA THR A 606 0.17 18.28 12.01
C THR A 606 1.66 18.56 11.93
N LEU A 607 2.50 17.71 12.53
CA LEU A 607 3.95 17.93 12.64
C LEU A 607 4.60 17.99 11.25
N LYS A 608 5.45 19.00 11.04
CA LYS A 608 6.29 19.10 9.84
C LYS A 608 7.59 18.35 10.06
N PRO A 609 8.14 17.65 9.06
CA PRO A 609 9.48 17.08 9.12
C PRO A 609 10.52 18.17 9.41
N LEU A 610 11.55 17.85 10.20
CA LEU A 610 12.74 18.70 10.38
C LEU A 610 13.54 18.89 9.08
N LEU A 611 13.38 17.98 8.10
CA LEU A 611 14.11 17.98 6.83
C LEU A 611 13.17 17.80 5.65
N ASP A 612 13.24 18.72 4.68
CA ASP A 612 12.68 18.51 3.35
C ASP A 612 13.47 17.45 2.57
N GLY A 613 12.81 16.72 1.67
CA GLY A 613 13.47 15.74 0.81
C GLY A 613 14.60 16.32 -0.07
N LYS A 614 14.58 17.63 -0.35
CA LYS A 614 15.70 18.34 -1.02
C LYS A 614 16.90 18.55 -0.08
N ALA A 615 16.67 18.84 1.20
CA ALA A 615 17.71 18.97 2.20
C ALA A 615 18.34 17.61 2.51
N LEU A 616 17.52 16.57 2.67
CA LEU A 616 17.96 15.19 2.90
C LEU A 616 18.77 14.64 1.70
N ALA A 617 18.31 14.87 0.47
CA ALA A 617 19.07 14.55 -0.75
C ALA A 617 20.46 15.23 -0.78
N LYS A 618 20.53 16.52 -0.42
CA LYS A 618 21.79 17.27 -0.35
C LYS A 618 22.73 16.72 0.74
N ALA A 619 22.22 16.39 1.92
CA ALA A 619 22.99 15.86 3.04
C ALA A 619 23.48 14.42 2.86
N LEU A 620 22.78 13.62 2.04
CA LEU A 620 23.15 12.26 1.67
C LEU A 620 23.94 12.17 0.35
N SER A 621 24.09 13.29 -0.37
CA SER A 621 24.74 13.39 -1.69
C SER A 621 24.14 12.43 -2.74
N THR A 622 22.82 12.21 -2.69
CA THR A 622 22.10 11.30 -3.59
C THR A 622 20.96 12.02 -4.32
N PRO A 623 20.68 11.68 -5.60
CA PRO A 623 19.53 12.24 -6.30
C PRO A 623 18.21 11.75 -5.66
N PRO A 624 17.16 12.59 -5.62
CA PRO A 624 15.88 12.21 -5.07
C PRO A 624 15.22 11.09 -5.90
N GLY A 625 14.60 10.13 -5.22
CA GLY A 625 13.91 8.99 -5.83
C GLY A 625 12.89 8.36 -4.86
N PRO A 626 12.29 7.21 -5.20
CA PRO A 626 11.20 6.61 -4.41
C PRO A 626 11.55 6.37 -2.93
N TRP A 627 12.80 5.95 -2.67
CA TRP A 627 13.39 5.75 -1.33
C TRP A 627 13.31 6.98 -0.42
N MET A 628 13.13 8.18 -0.98
CA MET A 628 13.03 9.43 -0.23
C MET A 628 11.83 9.41 0.72
N LYS A 629 10.75 8.71 0.38
CA LYS A 629 9.59 8.57 1.27
C LYS A 629 9.98 7.81 2.54
N ASP A 630 10.58 6.64 2.38
CA ASP A 630 10.95 5.76 3.50
C ASP A 630 12.04 6.44 4.38
N ALA A 631 12.97 7.18 3.77
CA ALA A 631 13.97 7.96 4.50
C ALA A 631 13.35 9.14 5.27
N LEU A 632 12.34 9.83 4.73
CA LEU A 632 11.58 10.86 5.45
C LEU A 632 10.71 10.26 6.56
N ASP A 633 10.15 9.07 6.37
CA ASP A 633 9.42 8.34 7.41
C ASP A 633 10.37 7.94 8.57
N VAL A 634 11.64 7.59 8.29
CA VAL A 634 12.68 7.38 9.33
C VAL A 634 13.04 8.69 10.06
N VAL A 635 13.22 9.81 9.35
CA VAL A 635 13.43 11.14 9.99
C VAL A 635 12.26 11.51 10.88
N MET A 636 11.02 11.26 10.44
CA MET A 636 9.83 11.52 11.25
C MET A 636 9.77 10.64 12.50
N ALA A 637 10.14 9.35 12.40
CA ALA A 637 10.20 8.46 13.56
C ALA A 637 11.29 8.91 14.56
N TRP A 638 12.46 9.35 14.09
CA TRP A 638 13.50 9.93 14.95
C TRP A 638 13.04 11.23 15.63
N GLN A 639 12.38 12.12 14.89
CA GLN A 639 11.79 13.37 15.41
C GLN A 639 10.68 13.11 16.44
N LEU A 640 9.94 12.00 16.30
CA LEU A 640 8.95 11.59 17.28
C LEU A 640 9.57 10.94 18.52
N ARG A 641 10.70 10.21 18.41
CA ARG A 641 11.47 9.70 19.55
C ARG A 641 12.08 10.82 20.39
N ASN A 642 12.61 11.86 19.75
CA ASN A 642 13.37 12.93 20.40
C ASN A 642 12.62 14.28 20.29
N PRO A 643 11.55 14.52 21.08
CA PRO A 643 10.73 15.72 20.96
C PRO A 643 11.45 17.02 21.32
N ASP A 644 12.50 16.95 22.14
CA ASP A 644 13.23 18.11 22.67
C ASP A 644 14.51 18.45 21.88
N SER A 645 14.96 17.61 20.93
CA SER A 645 16.14 17.87 20.11
C SER A 645 15.76 18.35 18.69
N ALA A 646 16.08 19.60 18.37
CA ALA A 646 15.89 20.18 17.04
C ALA A 646 17.05 19.88 16.05
N SER A 647 17.89 18.89 16.35
CA SER A 647 19.12 18.60 15.61
C SER A 647 18.83 17.87 14.30
N ALA A 648 18.86 18.62 13.19
CA ALA A 648 18.73 18.04 11.86
C ALA A 648 19.91 17.10 11.50
N GLU A 649 21.08 17.29 12.12
CA GLU A 649 22.30 16.52 11.84
C GLU A 649 22.24 15.11 12.45
N GLU A 650 21.73 14.98 13.67
CA GLU A 650 21.49 13.67 14.31
C GLU A 650 20.45 12.84 13.53
N ALA A 651 19.40 13.47 13.03
CA ALA A 651 18.40 12.82 12.16
C ALA A 651 19.00 12.29 10.84
N ILE A 652 20.01 12.98 10.28
CA ILE A 652 20.74 12.53 9.09
C ILE A 652 21.63 11.33 9.41
N GLU A 653 22.23 11.28 10.61
CA GLU A 653 23.12 10.18 11.00
C GLU A 653 22.34 8.90 11.35
N GLU A 654 21.15 9.00 11.96
CA GLU A 654 20.21 7.86 12.10
C GLU A 654 19.86 7.26 10.72
N VAL A 655 19.58 8.09 9.71
CA VAL A 655 19.30 7.64 8.33
C VAL A 655 20.54 7.01 7.67
N ARG A 656 21.76 7.47 8.01
CA ARG A 656 23.02 6.85 7.55
C ARG A 656 23.27 5.50 8.21
N GLN A 657 22.98 5.33 9.49
CA GLN A 657 23.11 4.05 10.18
C GLN A 657 22.09 3.03 9.66
N LYS A 658 20.80 3.40 9.53
CA LYS A 658 19.77 2.53 8.93
C LYS A 658 19.91 2.33 7.41
N ARG A 659 20.91 2.95 6.77
CA ARG A 659 21.28 2.72 5.36
C ARG A 659 21.86 1.31 5.09
N GLY A 660 22.14 0.50 6.12
CA GLY A 660 22.39 -0.94 5.95
C GLY A 660 21.10 -1.73 5.67
N GLU A 661 19.98 -1.37 6.29
CA GLU A 661 18.72 -2.13 6.23
C GLU A 661 17.79 -1.66 5.11
N LEU A 662 17.78 -0.35 4.82
CA LEU A 662 16.99 0.24 3.73
C LEU A 662 17.24 -0.42 2.35
N PRO A 663 18.49 -0.72 1.93
CA PRO A 663 18.76 -1.48 0.71
C PRO A 663 18.14 -2.87 0.74
N TYR A 664 18.23 -3.62 1.85
CA TYR A 664 17.63 -4.95 1.97
C TYR A 664 16.11 -4.90 1.72
N ALA A 665 15.42 -3.94 2.36
CA ALA A 665 13.98 -3.76 2.21
C ALA A 665 13.60 -3.41 0.76
N LEU A 666 14.29 -2.44 0.15
CA LEU A 666 14.06 -2.00 -1.23
C LEU A 666 14.39 -3.09 -2.26
N VAL A 667 15.54 -3.76 -2.14
CA VAL A 667 15.93 -4.90 -2.99
C VAL A 667 14.89 -6.01 -2.90
N ARG A 668 14.44 -6.37 -1.69
CA ARG A 668 13.37 -7.37 -1.47
C ARG A 668 12.04 -6.93 -2.08
N HIS A 669 11.70 -5.63 -2.03
CA HIS A 669 10.48 -5.07 -2.61
C HIS A 669 10.52 -5.14 -4.14
N PHE A 670 11.55 -4.57 -4.78
CA PHE A 670 11.73 -4.59 -6.23
C PHE A 670 11.85 -6.01 -6.80
N LEU A 671 12.59 -6.89 -6.13
CA LEU A 671 12.70 -8.30 -6.57
C LEU A 671 11.35 -9.03 -6.50
N LYS A 672 10.52 -8.79 -5.47
CA LYS A 672 9.22 -9.48 -5.32
C LYS A 672 8.10 -8.91 -6.18
N LEU A 673 8.02 -7.59 -6.33
CA LEU A 673 6.89 -6.90 -6.99
C LEU A 673 7.18 -6.47 -8.42
N THR A 674 8.44 -6.17 -8.77
CA THR A 674 8.81 -5.70 -10.12
C THR A 674 9.46 -6.81 -10.93
N ILE A 675 10.56 -7.41 -10.44
CA ILE A 675 11.34 -8.37 -11.22
C ILE A 675 10.65 -9.74 -11.29
N ARG A 676 10.22 -10.30 -10.15
CA ARG A 676 9.64 -11.66 -10.12
C ARG A 676 8.43 -11.83 -11.04
N PRO A 677 7.43 -10.92 -11.13
CA PRO A 677 6.31 -11.10 -12.06
C PRO A 677 6.76 -11.16 -13.53
N LEU A 678 7.67 -10.26 -13.94
CA LEU A 678 8.14 -10.17 -15.33
C LEU A 678 8.91 -11.42 -15.78
N PHE A 679 9.77 -11.96 -14.91
CA PHE A 679 10.53 -13.17 -15.22
C PHE A 679 9.78 -14.48 -14.90
N SER A 680 8.67 -14.45 -14.15
CA SER A 680 7.92 -15.66 -13.75
C SER A 680 7.27 -16.44 -14.90
N LYS A 681 7.05 -15.79 -16.04
CA LYS A 681 6.53 -16.43 -17.26
C LYS A 681 7.60 -17.20 -18.03
N THR A 682 8.86 -16.79 -17.93
CA THR A 682 9.98 -17.41 -18.64
C THR A 682 10.35 -18.75 -17.96
N LYS A 683 10.10 -19.86 -18.66
CA LYS A 683 10.31 -21.22 -18.14
C LYS A 683 11.76 -21.67 -18.31
N LEU A 684 12.56 -21.57 -17.25
CA LEU A 684 13.89 -22.20 -17.17
C LEU A 684 13.76 -23.74 -17.14
N GLN A 685 14.62 -24.44 -17.88
CA GLN A 685 14.64 -25.91 -17.90
C GLN A 685 15.54 -26.51 -16.81
N THR A 686 16.56 -25.78 -16.36
CA THR A 686 17.63 -26.25 -15.47
C THR A 686 17.39 -25.98 -13.98
N VAL A 687 16.49 -25.05 -13.65
CA VAL A 687 16.30 -24.53 -12.28
C VAL A 687 14.82 -24.39 -11.92
N THR A 688 14.49 -24.82 -10.70
CA THR A 688 13.15 -24.74 -10.10
C THR A 688 12.75 -23.29 -9.79
N LYS A 689 11.43 -23.04 -9.61
CA LYS A 689 10.86 -21.74 -9.16
C LYS A 689 11.41 -21.19 -7.82
N ALA A 690 12.25 -21.96 -7.11
CA ALA A 690 12.90 -21.59 -5.86
C ALA A 690 14.44 -21.50 -5.96
N GLY A 691 15.01 -21.47 -7.17
CA GLY A 691 16.45 -21.30 -7.38
C GLY A 691 17.30 -22.53 -7.07
N ARG A 692 16.74 -23.75 -7.08
CA ARG A 692 17.49 -25.02 -6.91
C ARG A 692 17.57 -25.78 -8.24
N LYS A 693 18.69 -26.48 -8.50
CA LYS A 693 18.87 -27.32 -9.70
C LYS A 693 17.76 -28.37 -9.82
N VAL A 694 17.28 -28.60 -11.04
CA VAL A 694 16.34 -29.69 -11.37
C VAL A 694 17.10 -31.03 -11.45
N THR A 695 16.56 -32.08 -10.82
CA THR A 695 17.22 -33.40 -10.69
C THR A 695 16.41 -34.55 -11.33
N GLY A 696 15.54 -34.24 -12.29
CA GLY A 696 14.77 -35.22 -13.07
C GLY A 696 15.02 -35.07 -14.57
N GLU A 697 14.46 -35.97 -15.38
CA GLU A 697 14.61 -35.94 -16.84
C GLU A 697 13.97 -34.68 -17.45
N ILE A 698 14.72 -33.99 -18.31
CA ILE A 698 14.26 -32.78 -18.99
C ILE A 698 13.53 -33.18 -20.28
N LEU A 699 12.20 -33.23 -20.21
CA LEU A 699 11.35 -33.47 -21.37
C LEU A 699 11.34 -32.25 -22.31
N PRO A 700 11.39 -32.44 -23.65
CA PRO A 700 11.33 -31.34 -24.60
C PRO A 700 9.98 -30.61 -24.54
N VAL A 701 10.03 -29.28 -24.59
CA VAL A 701 8.84 -28.42 -24.49
C VAL A 701 7.98 -28.57 -25.76
N LYS A 702 6.69 -28.85 -25.60
CA LYS A 702 5.72 -28.79 -26.71
C LYS A 702 5.62 -27.33 -27.19
N ILE A 703 5.98 -27.10 -28.44
CA ILE A 703 5.83 -25.80 -29.11
C ILE A 703 4.35 -25.60 -29.45
N THR A 704 3.77 -24.50 -28.96
CA THR A 704 2.41 -24.04 -29.29
C THR A 704 2.49 -22.62 -29.89
N PRO A 705 1.44 -22.10 -30.56
CA PRO A 705 1.46 -20.74 -31.12
C PRO A 705 1.76 -19.67 -30.05
N GLU A 706 1.19 -19.81 -28.85
CA GLU A 706 1.42 -18.89 -27.73
C GLU A 706 2.83 -18.98 -27.15
N SER A 707 3.62 -20.01 -27.50
CA SER A 707 5.00 -20.19 -27.03
C SER A 707 6.05 -19.44 -27.86
N GLN A 708 5.66 -18.90 -29.03
CA GLN A 708 6.53 -18.13 -29.93
C GLN A 708 6.44 -16.61 -29.71
N ASP A 709 5.44 -16.14 -28.97
CA ASP A 709 5.25 -14.73 -28.64
C ASP A 709 6.22 -14.30 -27.51
N ASP A 710 7.25 -13.54 -27.88
CA ASP A 710 8.25 -13.03 -26.93
C ASP A 710 7.70 -11.90 -26.03
N GLU A 711 6.63 -11.18 -26.41
CA GLU A 711 5.99 -10.19 -25.52
C GLU A 711 5.17 -10.88 -24.42
N VAL A 712 4.44 -11.94 -24.76
CA VAL A 712 3.63 -12.72 -23.81
C VAL A 712 4.52 -13.52 -22.87
N ASN A 713 5.60 -14.15 -23.35
CA ASN A 713 6.46 -15.05 -22.54
C ASN A 713 7.68 -14.38 -21.89
N LYS A 714 8.16 -13.27 -22.45
CA LYS A 714 9.34 -12.51 -21.97
C LYS A 714 9.02 -11.01 -21.90
N PRO A 715 8.01 -10.59 -21.12
CA PRO A 715 7.56 -9.19 -21.08
C PRO A 715 8.68 -8.19 -20.70
N TRP A 716 9.72 -8.67 -20.00
CA TRP A 716 10.95 -7.93 -19.71
C TRP A 716 11.74 -7.46 -20.96
N LYS A 717 11.42 -7.96 -22.17
CA LYS A 717 11.94 -7.46 -23.45
C LYS A 717 11.17 -6.25 -24.01
N SER A 718 9.96 -6.00 -23.54
CA SER A 718 9.10 -4.95 -24.09
C SER A 718 9.69 -3.54 -23.88
N ALA A 719 9.56 -2.67 -24.88
CA ALA A 719 10.16 -1.32 -24.84
C ALA A 719 9.70 -0.49 -23.63
N HIS A 720 8.46 -0.68 -23.18
CA HIS A 720 7.90 -0.02 -22.00
C HIS A 720 8.48 -0.51 -20.65
N GLN A 721 9.24 -1.62 -20.63
CA GLN A 721 9.71 -2.27 -19.40
C GLN A 721 11.23 -2.39 -19.32
N ALA A 722 11.98 -1.76 -20.24
CA ALA A 722 13.45 -1.81 -20.30
C ALA A 722 14.14 -1.44 -18.96
N TYR A 723 13.53 -0.52 -18.18
CA TYR A 723 14.01 -0.12 -16.85
C TYR A 723 14.17 -1.28 -15.86
N ALA A 724 13.50 -2.42 -16.08
CA ALA A 724 13.64 -3.60 -15.23
C ALA A 724 15.05 -4.21 -15.29
N LEU A 725 15.77 -4.04 -16.40
CA LEU A 725 17.15 -4.52 -16.55
C LEU A 725 18.15 -3.60 -15.84
N ASP A 726 17.94 -2.28 -15.89
CA ASP A 726 18.73 -1.31 -15.12
C ASP A 726 18.47 -1.44 -13.62
N LEU A 727 17.22 -1.71 -13.22
CA LEU A 727 16.85 -2.02 -11.85
C LEU A 727 17.51 -3.32 -11.36
N LEU A 728 17.55 -4.37 -12.18
CA LEU A 728 18.25 -5.63 -11.85
C LEU A 728 19.77 -5.42 -11.73
N LYS A 729 20.36 -4.60 -12.62
CA LYS A 729 21.77 -4.20 -12.55
C LYS A 729 22.08 -3.43 -11.25
N TRP A 730 21.23 -2.48 -10.88
CA TRP A 730 21.35 -1.75 -9.62
C TRP A 730 21.25 -2.68 -8.41
N VAL A 731 20.25 -3.58 -8.40
CA VAL A 731 20.08 -4.59 -7.34
C VAL A 731 21.35 -5.42 -7.18
N ILE A 732 21.89 -6.01 -8.24
CA ILE A 732 23.07 -6.90 -8.16
C ILE A 732 24.31 -6.15 -7.65
N ASN A 733 24.47 -4.89 -8.03
CA ASN A 733 25.56 -4.03 -7.54
C ASN A 733 25.38 -3.54 -6.08
N ALA A 734 24.20 -3.75 -5.49
CA ALA A 734 23.85 -3.36 -4.12
C ALA A 734 23.71 -4.55 -3.16
N LEU A 735 24.12 -5.77 -3.57
CA LEU A 735 24.13 -6.95 -2.71
C LEU A 735 25.43 -7.04 -1.91
N ASP A 736 25.29 -7.36 -0.63
CA ASP A 736 26.32 -7.88 0.28
C ASP A 736 26.14 -9.40 0.49
N GLU A 737 27.11 -10.06 1.14
CA GLU A 737 27.10 -11.52 1.36
C GLU A 737 25.88 -12.02 2.18
N GLU A 738 25.40 -11.23 3.16
CA GLU A 738 24.33 -11.62 4.07
C GLU A 738 22.94 -11.40 3.44
N THR A 739 22.75 -10.28 2.75
CA THR A 739 21.57 -10.02 1.91
C THR A 739 21.46 -11.07 0.81
N LEU A 740 22.57 -11.43 0.16
CA LEU A 740 22.60 -12.36 -0.96
C LEU A 740 21.98 -13.71 -0.61
N GLU A 741 22.32 -14.30 0.55
CA GLU A 741 21.72 -15.57 0.99
C GLU A 741 20.20 -15.46 1.14
N LYS A 742 19.71 -14.34 1.70
CA LYS A 742 18.28 -14.08 1.94
C LYS A 742 17.49 -13.88 0.63
N VAL A 743 18.09 -13.32 -0.42
CA VAL A 743 17.41 -13.01 -1.70
C VAL A 743 17.78 -13.93 -2.88
N TRP A 744 18.73 -14.86 -2.71
CA TRP A 744 19.27 -15.77 -3.73
C TRP A 744 18.23 -16.34 -4.70
N HIS A 745 17.13 -16.88 -4.14
CA HIS A 745 16.03 -17.51 -4.87
C HIS A 745 15.24 -16.57 -5.81
N LEU A 746 15.40 -15.25 -5.68
CA LEU A 746 14.78 -14.23 -6.53
C LEU A 746 15.73 -13.68 -7.60
N VAL A 747 17.05 -13.69 -7.34
CA VAL A 747 18.07 -13.10 -8.24
C VAL A 747 18.57 -14.10 -9.28
N VAL A 748 18.71 -15.38 -8.92
CA VAL A 748 19.22 -16.42 -9.83
C VAL A 748 18.32 -16.63 -11.06
N PRO A 749 16.97 -16.72 -10.97
CA PRO A 749 16.16 -17.01 -12.15
C PRO A 749 16.18 -15.90 -13.23
N PRO A 750 16.12 -14.59 -12.91
CA PRO A 750 16.33 -13.53 -13.90
C PRO A 750 17.69 -13.58 -14.60
N VAL A 751 18.79 -13.82 -13.87
CA VAL A 751 20.14 -13.88 -14.45
C VAL A 751 20.29 -15.07 -15.40
N LEU A 752 19.75 -16.24 -15.05
CA LEU A 752 19.69 -17.39 -15.96
C LEU A 752 18.77 -17.14 -17.16
N SER A 753 17.64 -16.46 -16.99
CA SER A 753 16.73 -16.13 -18.10
C SER A 753 17.37 -15.23 -19.16
N LEU A 754 18.33 -14.39 -18.76
CA LEU A 754 19.13 -13.56 -19.68
C LEU A 754 20.22 -14.38 -20.39
N LEU A 755 20.80 -15.38 -19.71
CA LEU A 755 21.80 -16.29 -20.29
C LEU A 755 21.19 -17.32 -21.25
N ASP A 756 19.96 -17.78 -20.99
CA ASP A 756 19.26 -18.75 -21.84
C ASP A 756 18.71 -18.12 -23.13
N ASP A 757 18.39 -16.82 -23.16
CA ASP A 757 17.78 -16.17 -24.34
C ASP A 757 18.68 -16.17 -25.58
N TRP A 758 18.08 -16.25 -26.77
CA TRP A 758 18.80 -16.37 -28.03
C TRP A 758 19.59 -15.12 -28.45
N GLN A 759 19.26 -13.94 -27.92
CA GLN A 759 19.90 -12.68 -28.31
C GLN A 759 21.20 -12.40 -27.54
N THR A 760 22.27 -12.22 -28.30
CA THR A 760 23.64 -11.85 -27.87
C THR A 760 23.68 -10.72 -26.83
N LYS A 761 22.89 -9.66 -27.04
CA LYS A 761 22.75 -8.52 -26.12
C LYS A 761 22.33 -8.94 -24.71
N TYR A 762 21.34 -9.83 -24.59
CA TYR A 762 20.86 -10.30 -23.29
C TYR A 762 21.79 -11.34 -22.68
N LYS A 763 22.38 -12.24 -23.48
CA LYS A 763 23.46 -13.15 -23.00
C LYS A 763 24.64 -12.37 -22.41
N THR A 764 25.06 -11.29 -23.05
CA THR A 764 26.18 -10.44 -22.61
C THR A 764 25.88 -9.76 -21.26
N LEU A 765 24.67 -9.23 -21.10
CA LEU A 765 24.20 -8.70 -19.82
C LEU A 765 24.11 -9.80 -18.75
N GLY A 766 23.56 -10.97 -19.08
CA GLY A 766 23.48 -12.12 -18.18
C GLY A 766 24.85 -12.62 -17.70
N ALA A 767 25.84 -12.69 -18.59
CA ALA A 767 27.21 -13.07 -18.24
C ALA A 767 27.88 -12.03 -17.33
N SER A 768 27.69 -10.74 -17.62
CA SER A 768 28.20 -9.65 -16.78
C SER A 768 27.53 -9.64 -15.39
N PHE A 769 26.20 -9.78 -15.33
CA PHE A 769 25.44 -9.86 -14.08
C PHE A 769 25.84 -11.08 -13.26
N LEU A 770 26.03 -12.24 -13.89
CA LEU A 770 26.51 -13.44 -13.21
C LEU A 770 27.94 -13.27 -12.67
N GLN A 771 28.83 -12.59 -13.39
CA GLN A 771 30.18 -12.27 -12.87
C GLN A 771 30.10 -11.37 -11.62
N HIS A 772 29.25 -10.34 -11.62
CA HIS A 772 29.09 -9.44 -10.47
C HIS A 772 28.46 -10.17 -9.27
N LEU A 773 27.41 -10.96 -9.51
CA LEU A 773 26.78 -11.82 -8.50
C LEU A 773 27.78 -12.80 -7.88
N LEU A 774 28.61 -13.44 -8.71
CA LEU A 774 29.63 -14.39 -8.26
C LEU A 774 30.68 -13.71 -7.37
N LYS A 775 31.14 -12.49 -7.67
CA LYS A 775 32.12 -11.77 -6.82
C LYS A 775 31.67 -11.58 -5.36
N VAL A 776 30.36 -11.60 -5.09
CA VAL A 776 29.75 -11.49 -3.74
C VAL A 776 29.25 -12.85 -3.21
N THR A 777 29.38 -13.94 -3.98
CA THR A 777 28.84 -15.25 -3.61
C THR A 777 29.82 -16.03 -2.72
N PRO A 778 29.49 -16.32 -1.44
CA PRO A 778 30.36 -17.13 -0.59
C PRO A 778 30.41 -18.59 -1.08
N PRO A 779 31.59 -19.26 -1.11
CA PRO A 779 31.76 -20.62 -1.67
C PRO A 779 30.78 -21.66 -1.12
N LEU A 780 30.46 -21.58 0.19
CA LEU A 780 29.55 -22.49 0.88
C LEU A 780 28.12 -22.45 0.31
N LEU A 781 27.67 -21.30 -0.21
CA LEU A 781 26.35 -21.15 -0.82
C LEU A 781 26.24 -21.90 -2.15
N LEU A 782 27.33 -21.96 -2.94
CA LEU A 782 27.37 -22.75 -4.17
C LEU A 782 27.42 -24.26 -3.90
N GLU A 783 28.19 -24.71 -2.90
CA GLU A 783 28.20 -26.13 -2.50
C GLU A 783 26.81 -26.56 -1.98
N ARG A 784 26.17 -25.73 -1.15
CA ARG A 784 24.83 -26.01 -0.57
C ARG A 784 23.69 -25.99 -1.60
N THR A 785 23.79 -25.20 -2.67
CA THR A 785 22.72 -25.04 -3.68
C THR A 785 22.89 -25.90 -4.93
N GLY A 786 24.10 -26.41 -5.21
CA GLY A 786 24.40 -27.22 -6.39
C GLY A 786 24.39 -26.45 -7.72
N LEU A 787 24.19 -25.14 -7.70
CA LEU A 787 24.11 -24.30 -8.91
C LEU A 787 25.45 -24.11 -9.61
N GLY A 788 26.57 -24.45 -8.96
CA GLY A 788 27.91 -24.31 -9.54
C GLY A 788 28.14 -25.07 -10.85
N SER A 789 27.35 -26.12 -11.15
CA SER A 789 27.34 -26.76 -12.47
C SER A 789 26.28 -26.17 -13.42
N VAL A 790 25.18 -25.60 -12.90
CA VAL A 790 24.17 -24.94 -13.75
C VAL A 790 24.75 -23.67 -14.39
N PHE A 791 25.54 -22.91 -13.65
CA PHE A 791 26.26 -21.76 -14.21
C PHE A 791 27.34 -22.17 -15.24
N GLU A 792 27.95 -23.35 -15.09
CA GLU A 792 28.84 -23.96 -16.11
C GLU A 792 28.03 -24.39 -17.36
N GLU A 793 26.90 -25.07 -17.16
CA GLU A 793 25.97 -25.53 -18.20
C GLU A 793 25.37 -24.36 -19.02
N ALA A 794 25.14 -23.20 -18.40
CA ALA A 794 24.61 -21.99 -19.07
C ALA A 794 25.70 -21.11 -19.73
N LEU A 795 26.91 -21.00 -19.14
CA LEU A 795 27.98 -20.17 -19.70
C LEU A 795 28.75 -20.84 -20.84
N LEU A 796 28.95 -22.17 -20.81
CA LEU A 796 29.73 -22.86 -21.86
C LEU A 796 29.14 -22.70 -23.29
N PRO A 797 27.81 -22.76 -23.53
CA PRO A 797 27.23 -22.48 -24.84
C PRO A 797 27.46 -21.06 -25.37
N CYS A 798 27.72 -20.08 -24.50
CA CYS A 798 28.02 -18.71 -24.93
C CYS A 798 29.36 -18.61 -25.69
N LEU A 799 30.25 -19.60 -25.55
CA LEU A 799 31.56 -19.65 -26.21
C LEU A 799 31.50 -20.02 -27.70
N THR A 800 30.36 -20.54 -28.19
CA THR A 800 30.18 -20.93 -29.61
C THR A 800 29.52 -19.85 -30.47
N TYR A 801 29.26 -18.67 -29.92
CA TYR A 801 28.72 -17.51 -30.65
C TYR A 801 29.85 -16.77 -31.38
N LEU A 802 30.22 -17.29 -32.55
CA LEU A 802 31.41 -16.87 -33.31
C LEU A 802 31.07 -16.10 -34.60
N PRO A 803 32.02 -15.35 -35.18
CA PRO A 803 31.82 -14.54 -36.38
C PRO A 803 31.19 -15.25 -37.60
N SER A 804 31.29 -16.57 -37.68
CA SER A 804 30.66 -17.40 -38.73
C SER A 804 29.12 -17.48 -38.66
N LEU A 805 28.51 -17.11 -37.52
CA LEU A 805 27.06 -17.13 -37.28
C LEU A 805 26.53 -15.90 -36.54
N THR A 806 27.40 -15.01 -36.07
CA THR A 806 27.09 -13.86 -35.21
C THR A 806 27.96 -12.67 -35.63
N PRO A 807 27.48 -11.41 -35.60
CA PRO A 807 28.34 -10.28 -35.96
C PRO A 807 29.59 -10.17 -35.07
N GLU A 808 30.76 -9.93 -35.66
CA GLU A 808 32.04 -9.81 -34.93
C GLU A 808 31.98 -8.94 -33.66
N PRO A 809 31.41 -7.70 -33.65
CA PRO A 809 31.33 -6.91 -32.44
C PRO A 809 30.44 -7.52 -31.35
N GLU A 810 29.43 -8.32 -31.70
CA GLU A 810 28.58 -9.01 -30.73
C GLU A 810 29.28 -10.24 -30.15
N SER A 811 30.00 -11.02 -30.98
CA SER A 811 30.88 -12.10 -30.52
C SER A 811 31.95 -11.58 -29.57
N LEU A 812 32.62 -10.47 -29.91
CA LEU A 812 33.62 -9.83 -29.05
C LEU A 812 33.01 -9.40 -27.71
N ALA A 813 31.86 -8.73 -27.72
CA ALA A 813 31.17 -8.31 -26.51
C ALA A 813 30.82 -9.50 -25.59
N LEU A 814 30.19 -10.54 -26.14
CA LEU A 814 29.77 -11.71 -25.37
C LEU A 814 30.96 -12.51 -24.81
N LEU A 815 31.99 -12.77 -25.62
CA LEU A 815 33.18 -13.49 -25.18
C LEU A 815 33.94 -12.72 -24.10
N SER A 816 34.02 -11.38 -24.21
CA SER A 816 34.70 -10.52 -23.23
C SER A 816 34.13 -10.63 -21.80
N GLN A 817 32.84 -10.93 -21.66
CA GLN A 817 32.17 -11.12 -20.37
C GLN A 817 32.16 -12.60 -19.94
N THR A 818 32.02 -13.52 -20.90
CA THR A 818 31.86 -14.96 -20.64
C THR A 818 33.13 -15.59 -20.07
N TYR A 819 34.32 -15.29 -20.61
CA TYR A 819 35.58 -15.84 -20.08
C TYR A 819 35.87 -15.39 -18.63
N PRO A 820 35.78 -14.10 -18.27
CA PRO A 820 35.90 -13.68 -16.88
C PRO A 820 34.82 -14.24 -15.95
N ALA A 821 33.58 -14.44 -16.42
CA ALA A 821 32.53 -15.10 -15.63
C ALA A 821 32.88 -16.57 -15.31
N LEU A 822 33.30 -17.35 -16.31
CA LEU A 822 33.78 -18.73 -16.14
C LEU A 822 35.01 -18.82 -15.22
N LEU A 823 35.95 -17.88 -15.35
CA LEU A 823 37.14 -17.81 -14.50
C LEU A 823 36.77 -17.48 -13.05
N THR A 824 35.82 -16.56 -12.83
CA THR A 824 35.32 -16.19 -11.49
C THR A 824 34.60 -17.39 -10.85
N LEU A 825 33.75 -18.08 -11.61
CA LEU A 825 33.08 -19.32 -11.19
C LEU A 825 34.09 -20.41 -10.78
N ALA A 826 35.18 -20.59 -11.54
CA ALA A 826 36.21 -21.58 -11.24
C ALA A 826 36.95 -21.29 -9.91
N HIS A 827 37.23 -20.02 -9.60
CA HIS A 827 37.88 -19.64 -8.34
C HIS A 827 37.00 -19.89 -7.12
N ILE A 828 35.73 -19.51 -7.18
CA ILE A 828 34.81 -19.59 -6.01
C ILE A 828 34.34 -21.03 -5.78
N ARG A 829 34.07 -21.79 -6.85
CA ARG A 829 33.68 -23.20 -6.77
C ARG A 829 34.85 -24.10 -6.32
N CYS A 830 36.09 -23.71 -6.59
CA CYS A 830 37.29 -24.50 -6.30
C CYS A 830 38.48 -23.63 -5.86
N PRO A 831 38.42 -23.00 -4.67
CA PRO A 831 39.46 -22.10 -4.18
C PRO A 831 40.78 -22.84 -3.92
N SER A 832 41.92 -22.17 -4.19
CA SER A 832 43.27 -22.75 -4.03
C SER A 832 43.63 -23.11 -2.58
N THR A 833 42.88 -22.58 -1.60
CA THR A 833 42.93 -22.98 -0.20
C THR A 833 41.48 -23.06 0.28
N PRO A 834 40.97 -24.22 0.73
CA PRO A 834 39.57 -24.36 1.10
C PRO A 834 39.31 -23.69 2.47
N PRO A 835 38.38 -22.72 2.57
CA PRO A 835 37.86 -22.31 3.86
C PRO A 835 37.11 -23.49 4.50
N GLN A 836 37.34 -23.70 5.81
CA GLN A 836 36.48 -24.59 6.58
C GLN A 836 35.10 -23.92 6.73
N PRO A 837 33.95 -24.63 6.60
CA PRO A 837 33.80 -26.08 6.54
C PRO A 837 33.22 -26.59 5.19
N LEU A 838 33.95 -26.44 4.08
CA LEU A 838 33.61 -27.13 2.81
C LEU A 838 33.58 -28.66 3.01
N LYS A 839 32.57 -29.34 2.44
CA LYS A 839 32.39 -30.80 2.56
C LYS A 839 33.23 -31.59 1.55
N THR A 840 33.50 -31.01 0.38
CA THR A 840 34.27 -31.66 -0.69
C THR A 840 35.78 -31.64 -0.36
N PRO A 841 36.49 -32.79 -0.38
CA PRO A 841 37.92 -32.83 -0.07
C PRO A 841 38.76 -32.13 -1.17
N ALA A 842 39.80 -31.41 -0.74
CA ALA A 842 40.69 -30.61 -1.59
C ALA A 842 41.14 -31.27 -2.92
N PRO A 843 41.62 -32.53 -2.97
CA PRO A 843 42.05 -33.13 -4.25
C PRO A 843 40.91 -33.36 -5.25
N GLU A 844 39.64 -33.47 -4.82
CA GLU A 844 38.51 -33.55 -5.75
C GLU A 844 38.06 -32.16 -6.22
N LEU A 845 38.23 -31.11 -5.40
CA LEU A 845 38.06 -29.70 -5.84
C LEU A 845 39.10 -29.33 -6.90
N GLU A 846 40.38 -29.67 -6.69
CA GLU A 846 41.45 -29.47 -7.68
C GLU A 846 41.15 -30.19 -9.01
N ARG A 847 40.64 -31.43 -8.92
CA ARG A 847 40.22 -32.22 -10.09
C ARG A 847 39.02 -31.60 -10.81
N GLN A 848 38.03 -31.06 -10.09
CA GLN A 848 36.88 -30.37 -10.69
C GLN A 848 37.29 -29.06 -11.39
N ARG A 849 38.12 -28.24 -10.74
CA ARG A 849 38.75 -27.04 -11.35
C ARG A 849 39.50 -27.39 -12.62
N THR A 850 40.35 -28.42 -12.56
CA THR A 850 41.09 -28.93 -13.71
C THR A 850 40.13 -29.32 -14.85
N LYS A 851 39.07 -30.07 -14.57
CA LYS A 851 38.07 -30.50 -15.57
C LYS A 851 37.32 -29.32 -16.21
N LEU A 852 36.94 -28.31 -15.43
CA LEU A 852 36.28 -27.10 -15.92
C LEU A 852 37.19 -26.31 -16.86
N LEU A 853 38.42 -26.00 -16.42
CA LEU A 853 39.40 -25.27 -17.22
C LEU A 853 39.79 -26.03 -18.50
N ASP A 854 39.90 -27.36 -18.45
CA ASP A 854 40.12 -28.21 -19.64
C ASP A 854 38.99 -28.10 -20.66
N SER A 855 37.74 -28.00 -20.19
CA SER A 855 36.56 -27.78 -21.02
C SER A 855 36.63 -26.42 -21.71
N VAL A 856 36.96 -25.36 -20.96
CA VAL A 856 37.09 -23.99 -21.49
C VAL A 856 38.25 -23.86 -22.48
N ILE A 857 39.42 -24.47 -22.21
CA ILE A 857 40.55 -24.44 -23.15
C ILE A 857 40.24 -25.23 -24.43
N ARG A 858 39.63 -26.42 -24.34
CA ARG A 858 39.36 -27.26 -25.52
C ARG A 858 38.15 -26.79 -26.33
N LYS A 859 37.00 -26.57 -25.69
CA LYS A 859 35.75 -26.19 -26.35
C LYS A 859 35.59 -24.68 -26.55
N GLY A 860 36.25 -23.88 -25.72
CA GLY A 860 36.24 -22.42 -25.82
C GLY A 860 37.41 -21.90 -26.64
N ILE A 861 38.64 -22.01 -26.15
CA ILE A 861 39.80 -21.38 -26.82
C ILE A 861 40.13 -22.07 -28.15
N LEU A 862 40.44 -23.37 -28.11
CA LEU A 862 40.95 -24.10 -29.29
C LEU A 862 39.87 -24.28 -30.37
N SER A 863 38.66 -24.71 -29.99
CA SER A 863 37.56 -24.90 -30.95
C SER A 863 37.08 -23.59 -31.59
N SER A 864 37.15 -22.46 -30.87
CA SER A 864 36.75 -21.17 -31.44
C SER A 864 37.85 -20.56 -32.28
N TYR A 865 39.14 -20.79 -31.98
CA TYR A 865 40.24 -20.43 -32.89
C TYR A 865 40.05 -21.09 -34.27
N THR A 866 39.79 -22.40 -34.33
CA THR A 866 39.57 -23.12 -35.60
C THR A 866 38.34 -22.67 -36.42
N HIS A 867 37.48 -21.83 -35.84
CA HIS A 867 36.31 -21.24 -36.51
C HIS A 867 36.36 -19.70 -36.64
N ALA A 868 37.39 -19.05 -36.07
CA ALA A 868 37.53 -17.59 -36.03
C ALA A 868 38.94 -17.08 -36.37
N GLN A 869 39.83 -17.96 -36.88
CA GLN A 869 41.20 -17.63 -37.32
C GLN A 869 41.27 -16.49 -38.35
N GLU A 870 40.19 -16.28 -39.13
CA GLU A 870 40.05 -15.21 -40.12
C GLU A 870 39.76 -13.83 -39.49
N PHE A 871 39.40 -13.79 -38.20
CA PHE A 871 38.97 -12.60 -37.46
C PHE A 871 40.04 -12.21 -36.42
N PRO A 872 40.89 -11.20 -36.70
CA PRO A 872 42.09 -10.95 -35.89
C PRO A 872 41.78 -10.44 -34.47
N ALA A 873 40.69 -9.69 -34.31
CA ALA A 873 40.27 -9.14 -33.01
C ALA A 873 39.73 -10.25 -32.09
N VAL A 874 38.94 -11.19 -32.62
CA VAL A 874 38.46 -12.36 -31.87
C VAL A 874 39.64 -13.26 -31.49
N THR A 875 40.56 -13.50 -32.41
CA THR A 875 41.78 -14.29 -32.14
C THR A 875 42.66 -13.64 -31.05
N ALA A 876 42.82 -12.30 -31.07
CA ALA A 876 43.55 -11.58 -30.03
C ALA A 876 42.85 -11.69 -28.66
N LEU A 877 41.52 -11.58 -28.62
CA LEU A 877 40.73 -11.76 -27.41
C LEU A 877 40.88 -13.19 -26.84
N LEU A 878 40.84 -14.22 -27.68
CA LEU A 878 41.06 -15.61 -27.26
C LEU A 878 42.43 -15.79 -26.62
N PHE A 879 43.50 -15.23 -27.19
CA PHE A 879 44.84 -15.32 -26.60
C PHE A 879 45.00 -14.49 -25.30
N HIS A 880 44.36 -13.33 -25.21
CA HIS A 880 44.31 -12.57 -23.94
C HIS A 880 43.56 -13.33 -22.82
N GLN A 881 42.51 -14.09 -23.14
CA GLN A 881 41.78 -14.91 -22.15
C GLN A 881 42.48 -16.25 -21.87
N LEU A 882 43.32 -16.76 -22.78
CA LEU A 882 44.12 -17.97 -22.59
C LEU A 882 45.17 -17.81 -21.48
N VAL A 883 45.82 -16.66 -21.37
CA VAL A 883 46.85 -16.38 -20.33
C VAL A 883 46.34 -16.69 -18.90
N PRO A 884 45.29 -16.05 -18.37
CA PRO A 884 44.82 -16.33 -17.01
C PRO A 884 44.25 -17.74 -16.84
N LEU A 885 43.73 -18.38 -17.91
CA LEU A 885 43.32 -19.79 -17.87
C LEU A 885 44.52 -20.71 -17.66
N LEU A 886 45.67 -20.43 -18.29
CA LEU A 886 46.91 -21.19 -18.10
C LEU A 886 47.53 -20.94 -16.73
N ASP A 887 47.56 -19.71 -16.24
CA ASP A 887 48.13 -19.37 -14.93
C ASP A 887 47.37 -20.02 -13.75
N VAL A 888 46.05 -20.14 -13.87
CA VAL A 888 45.18 -20.81 -12.87
C VAL A 888 45.20 -22.34 -13.00
N LEU A 889 45.50 -22.87 -14.20
CA LEU A 889 45.72 -24.30 -14.43
C LEU A 889 47.14 -24.76 -14.04
N GLY A 890 48.12 -23.86 -14.05
CA GLY A 890 49.50 -24.13 -13.63
C GLY A 890 50.12 -25.31 -14.37
N VAL A 891 50.84 -26.18 -13.64
CA VAL A 891 51.52 -27.36 -14.21
C VAL A 891 50.56 -28.33 -14.93
N ALA A 892 49.26 -28.34 -14.61
CA ALA A 892 48.29 -29.16 -15.34
C ALA A 892 48.08 -28.71 -16.80
N SER A 893 48.56 -27.52 -17.20
CA SER A 893 48.57 -27.03 -18.58
C SER A 893 49.40 -27.88 -19.54
N VAL A 894 50.39 -28.65 -19.04
CA VAL A 894 51.32 -29.47 -19.82
C VAL A 894 50.63 -30.39 -20.84
N LYS A 895 49.42 -30.88 -20.56
CA LYS A 895 48.61 -31.73 -21.45
C LYS A 895 47.96 -31.00 -22.64
N HIS A 896 48.07 -29.68 -22.69
CA HIS A 896 47.55 -28.82 -23.77
C HIS A 896 48.66 -28.28 -24.69
N LEU A 897 49.94 -28.43 -24.31
CA LEU A 897 51.09 -27.91 -25.08
C LEU A 897 51.01 -28.24 -26.57
N GLN A 898 50.85 -29.53 -26.90
CA GLN A 898 50.76 -30.05 -28.27
C GLN A 898 49.57 -29.54 -29.11
N TYR A 899 48.65 -28.76 -28.52
CA TYR A 899 47.50 -28.16 -29.22
C TYR A 899 47.56 -26.63 -29.21
N VAL A 900 48.11 -26.03 -28.14
CA VAL A 900 48.17 -24.58 -27.94
C VAL A 900 49.43 -23.99 -28.58
N LEU A 901 50.56 -24.69 -28.53
CA LEU A 901 51.83 -24.19 -29.05
C LEU A 901 51.87 -24.05 -30.59
N PRO A 902 51.30 -24.98 -31.39
CA PRO A 902 51.24 -24.80 -32.84
C PRO A 902 50.44 -23.54 -33.21
N VAL A 903 49.27 -23.36 -32.57
CA VAL A 903 48.37 -22.20 -32.77
C VAL A 903 49.08 -20.86 -32.50
N LEU A 904 49.79 -20.75 -31.37
CA LEU A 904 50.49 -19.52 -31.02
C LEU A 904 51.70 -19.25 -31.94
N THR A 905 52.47 -20.29 -32.29
CA THR A 905 53.65 -20.13 -33.14
C THR A 905 53.31 -19.93 -34.61
N GLU A 906 52.17 -20.44 -35.09
CA GLU A 906 51.61 -20.17 -36.42
C GLU A 906 51.22 -18.70 -36.60
N VAL A 907 50.50 -18.10 -35.65
CA VAL A 907 50.11 -16.68 -35.70
C VAL A 907 51.34 -15.76 -35.63
N LEU A 908 52.34 -16.09 -34.80
CA LEU A 908 53.61 -15.36 -34.78
C LEU A 908 54.38 -15.49 -36.11
N ALA A 909 54.32 -16.66 -36.75
CA ALA A 909 54.96 -16.95 -38.04
C ALA A 909 54.10 -16.61 -39.28
N HIS A 910 52.96 -15.92 -39.13
CA HIS A 910 52.05 -15.65 -40.25
C HIS A 910 52.63 -14.58 -41.21
N PRO A 911 52.54 -14.75 -42.56
CA PRO A 911 53.14 -13.81 -43.52
C PRO A 911 52.57 -12.39 -43.45
N LEU A 912 51.27 -12.23 -43.18
CA LEU A 912 50.56 -10.94 -43.14
C LEU A 912 50.50 -10.32 -41.73
N GLY A 913 51.34 -10.78 -40.80
CA GLY A 913 51.30 -10.38 -39.38
C GLY A 913 51.48 -8.87 -39.11
N SER A 914 52.06 -8.11 -40.05
CA SER A 914 52.17 -6.65 -39.96
C SER A 914 50.82 -5.93 -39.91
N ALA A 915 49.76 -6.50 -40.50
CA ALA A 915 48.39 -5.98 -40.40
C ALA A 915 47.67 -6.40 -39.10
N GLN A 916 48.28 -7.27 -38.29
CA GLN A 916 47.64 -7.93 -37.14
C GLN A 916 48.52 -7.85 -35.87
N ARG A 917 49.27 -6.76 -35.70
CA ARG A 917 50.25 -6.58 -34.60
C ARG A 917 49.68 -6.87 -33.20
N GLY A 918 48.47 -6.41 -32.89
CA GLY A 918 47.82 -6.70 -31.61
C GLY A 918 47.59 -8.20 -31.37
N THR A 919 47.25 -8.95 -32.41
CA THR A 919 47.09 -10.42 -32.36
C THR A 919 48.45 -11.11 -32.17
N GLN A 920 49.53 -10.59 -32.75
CA GLN A 920 50.89 -11.09 -32.51
C GLN A 920 51.37 -10.82 -31.07
N VAL A 921 51.12 -9.63 -30.52
CA VAL A 921 51.43 -9.32 -29.11
C VAL A 921 50.63 -10.23 -28.16
N ALA A 922 49.35 -10.45 -28.44
CA ALA A 922 48.52 -11.40 -27.69
C ALA A 922 49.06 -12.84 -27.78
N ALA A 923 49.52 -13.27 -28.96
CA ALA A 923 50.15 -14.58 -29.15
C ALA A 923 51.49 -14.72 -28.41
N ALA A 924 52.33 -13.68 -28.39
CA ALA A 924 53.59 -13.66 -27.63
C ALA A 924 53.33 -13.74 -26.11
N ARG A 925 52.33 -13.02 -25.60
CA ARG A 925 51.87 -13.11 -24.19
C ARG A 925 51.32 -14.49 -23.85
N GLY A 926 50.53 -15.08 -24.74
CA GLY A 926 50.09 -16.48 -24.63
C GLY A 926 51.26 -17.45 -24.57
N LEU A 927 52.27 -17.26 -25.44
CA LEU A 927 53.47 -18.10 -25.51
C LEU A 927 54.31 -17.99 -24.24
N ARG A 928 54.45 -16.79 -23.67
CA ARG A 928 55.09 -16.54 -22.36
C ARG A 928 54.40 -17.35 -21.25
N ALA A 929 53.07 -17.29 -21.18
CA ALA A 929 52.28 -18.04 -20.19
C ALA A 929 52.35 -19.56 -20.40
N VAL A 930 52.46 -20.03 -21.65
CA VAL A 930 52.69 -21.44 -22.01
C VAL A 930 54.05 -21.93 -21.52
N VAL A 931 55.13 -21.15 -21.70
CA VAL A 931 56.47 -21.53 -21.20
C VAL A 931 56.50 -21.55 -19.67
N LEU A 932 55.94 -20.52 -19.01
CA LEU A 932 55.92 -20.39 -17.54
C LEU A 932 55.15 -21.53 -16.84
N ASN A 933 53.99 -21.93 -17.37
CA ASN A 933 53.15 -22.95 -16.73
C ASN A 933 53.42 -24.37 -17.27
N GLY A 934 53.95 -24.50 -18.48
CA GLY A 934 54.33 -25.76 -19.13
C GLY A 934 55.77 -26.23 -18.85
N TRP A 935 56.50 -25.55 -17.97
CA TRP A 935 57.94 -25.71 -17.77
C TRP A 935 58.46 -27.17 -17.65
N PRO A 936 57.77 -28.14 -17.00
CA PRO A 936 58.32 -29.51 -16.85
C PRO A 936 58.41 -30.32 -18.14
N ARG A 937 57.90 -29.81 -19.28
CA ARG A 937 58.04 -30.44 -20.61
C ARG A 937 58.42 -29.50 -21.74
N ILE A 938 58.50 -28.19 -21.51
CA ILE A 938 58.71 -27.21 -22.58
C ILE A 938 60.08 -27.39 -23.30
N GLY A 939 61.09 -27.94 -22.61
CA GLY A 939 62.41 -28.21 -23.20
C GLY A 939 62.41 -29.13 -24.43
N GLY A 940 61.44 -30.05 -24.53
CA GLY A 940 61.24 -30.89 -25.72
C GLY A 940 60.51 -30.19 -26.86
N TYR A 941 59.89 -29.04 -26.60
CA TYR A 941 59.20 -28.20 -27.58
C TYR A 941 59.97 -26.90 -27.91
N ARG A 942 61.18 -26.72 -27.35
CA ARG A 942 61.97 -25.48 -27.48
C ARG A 942 62.16 -25.02 -28.93
N GLY A 943 62.37 -25.95 -29.87
CA GLY A 943 62.57 -25.66 -31.29
C GLY A 943 61.31 -25.10 -31.97
N GLU A 944 60.13 -25.46 -31.49
CA GLU A 944 58.85 -24.93 -31.99
C GLU A 944 58.64 -23.48 -31.48
N VAL A 945 58.93 -23.23 -30.19
CA VAL A 945 58.93 -21.88 -29.60
C VAL A 945 59.92 -20.97 -30.32
N LEU A 946 61.17 -21.43 -30.50
CA LEU A 946 62.23 -20.68 -31.19
C LEU A 946 61.89 -20.44 -32.67
N ARG A 947 61.31 -21.40 -33.38
CA ARG A 947 60.80 -21.22 -34.75
C ARG A 947 59.76 -20.10 -34.83
N GLY A 948 58.78 -20.10 -33.92
CA GLY A 948 57.73 -19.06 -33.89
C GLY A 948 58.31 -17.67 -33.65
N VAL A 949 59.18 -17.54 -32.64
CA VAL A 949 59.83 -16.26 -32.30
C VAL A 949 60.76 -15.76 -33.41
N ALA A 950 61.64 -16.62 -33.93
CA ALA A 950 62.64 -16.24 -34.93
C ALA A 950 61.98 -15.78 -36.25
N VAL A 951 60.98 -16.52 -36.74
CA VAL A 951 60.24 -16.14 -37.97
C VAL A 951 59.43 -14.85 -37.76
N CYS A 952 58.95 -14.59 -36.54
CA CYS A 952 58.28 -13.33 -36.22
C CYS A 952 59.27 -12.16 -36.24
N TRP A 953 60.39 -12.26 -35.52
CA TRP A 953 61.40 -11.21 -35.37
C TRP A 953 62.04 -10.80 -36.70
N VAL A 954 62.37 -11.77 -37.56
CA VAL A 954 62.94 -11.56 -38.91
C VAL A 954 62.01 -10.76 -39.84
N ARG A 955 60.73 -10.62 -39.48
CA ARG A 955 59.68 -9.87 -40.20
C ARG A 955 59.21 -8.59 -39.47
N LEU A 956 59.97 -8.12 -38.50
CA LEU A 956 59.75 -6.81 -37.86
C LEU A 956 60.63 -5.75 -38.55
N GLY A 957 60.05 -4.60 -38.86
CA GLY A 957 60.74 -3.48 -39.52
C GLY A 957 61.29 -2.47 -38.52
N GLU A 958 61.09 -1.18 -38.81
CA GLU A 958 61.39 -0.06 -37.91
C GLU A 958 60.17 0.87 -37.81
N GLY A 959 59.15 0.48 -37.04
CA GLY A 959 57.93 1.26 -36.82
C GLY A 959 57.45 1.31 -35.35
N GLU A 960 56.75 2.38 -34.99
CA GLU A 960 56.40 2.71 -33.58
C GLU A 960 55.55 1.65 -32.86
N GLY A 961 54.81 0.80 -33.59
CA GLY A 961 54.04 -0.32 -33.03
C GLY A 961 54.84 -1.59 -32.74
N GLU A 962 56.14 -1.62 -33.04
CA GLU A 962 56.94 -2.86 -32.99
C GLU A 962 57.73 -3.02 -31.68
N GLY A 963 57.91 -1.95 -30.90
CA GLY A 963 58.62 -1.99 -29.61
C GLY A 963 58.00 -2.98 -28.62
N GLU A 964 56.68 -2.90 -28.39
CA GLU A 964 55.96 -3.81 -27.47
C GLU A 964 56.13 -5.28 -27.88
N LEU A 965 56.05 -5.58 -29.18
CA LEU A 965 56.22 -6.94 -29.70
C LEU A 965 57.69 -7.41 -29.60
N ARG A 966 58.67 -6.53 -29.88
CA ARG A 966 60.10 -6.85 -29.74
C ARG A 966 60.44 -7.20 -28.29
N GLU A 967 59.99 -6.43 -27.32
CA GLU A 967 60.25 -6.72 -25.90
C GLU A 967 59.51 -7.97 -25.39
N GLU A 968 58.24 -8.19 -25.76
CA GLU A 968 57.53 -9.43 -25.40
C GLU A 968 58.21 -10.68 -26.00
N LEU A 969 58.75 -10.60 -27.22
CA LEU A 969 59.50 -11.71 -27.83
C LEU A 969 60.84 -11.98 -27.12
N LYS A 970 61.57 -10.93 -26.69
CA LYS A 970 62.76 -11.10 -25.83
C LYS A 970 62.39 -11.76 -24.50
N VAL A 971 61.32 -11.31 -23.83
CA VAL A 971 60.88 -11.89 -22.56
C VAL A 971 60.50 -13.37 -22.72
N VAL A 972 59.83 -13.75 -23.81
CA VAL A 972 59.57 -15.18 -24.13
C VAL A 972 60.87 -15.99 -24.21
N VAL A 973 61.89 -15.46 -24.89
CA VAL A 973 63.19 -16.13 -25.06
C VAL A 973 64.02 -16.14 -23.77
N GLN A 974 63.99 -15.08 -22.97
CA GLN A 974 64.62 -15.01 -21.66
C GLN A 974 64.00 -16.03 -20.69
N VAL A 975 62.67 -16.10 -20.63
CA VAL A 975 61.94 -17.08 -19.80
C VAL A 975 62.22 -18.51 -20.28
N LEU A 976 62.24 -18.76 -21.60
CA LEU A 976 62.60 -20.06 -22.15
C LEU A 976 64.04 -20.45 -21.81
N ARG A 977 65.00 -19.52 -21.91
CA ARG A 977 66.40 -19.70 -21.51
C ARG A 977 66.51 -20.07 -20.02
N CYS A 978 65.79 -19.37 -19.13
CA CYS A 978 65.78 -19.69 -17.70
C CYS A 978 65.23 -21.10 -17.40
N VAL A 979 64.23 -21.57 -18.14
CA VAL A 979 63.67 -22.92 -17.97
C VAL A 979 64.56 -24.01 -18.58
N VAL A 980 65.16 -23.76 -19.76
CA VAL A 980 65.98 -24.75 -20.48
C VAL A 980 67.39 -24.87 -19.89
N CYS A 981 68.03 -23.76 -19.51
CA CYS A 981 69.38 -23.75 -18.93
C CYS A 981 69.42 -24.12 -17.44
N ALA A 982 68.32 -24.63 -16.89
CA ALA A 982 68.22 -25.17 -15.53
C ALA A 982 68.95 -26.52 -15.34
N SER A 983 69.38 -27.17 -16.42
CA SER A 983 70.35 -28.28 -16.41
C SER A 983 71.56 -27.95 -17.29
N GLU A 984 72.71 -28.58 -17.00
CA GLU A 984 73.91 -28.40 -17.84
C GLU A 984 73.72 -28.93 -19.27
N GLU A 985 72.99 -30.03 -19.43
CA GLU A 985 72.66 -30.60 -20.75
C GLU A 985 71.80 -29.61 -21.54
N GLY A 986 70.72 -29.08 -20.94
CA GLY A 986 69.85 -28.09 -21.57
C GLY A 986 70.57 -26.78 -21.89
N ARG A 987 71.58 -26.39 -21.11
CA ARG A 987 72.44 -25.24 -21.43
C ARG A 987 73.25 -25.46 -22.71
N ARG A 988 73.90 -26.62 -22.87
CA ARG A 988 74.66 -26.95 -24.08
C ARG A 988 73.76 -27.08 -25.31
N GLU A 989 72.57 -27.66 -25.14
CA GLU A 989 71.55 -27.68 -26.19
C GLU A 989 71.10 -26.26 -26.59
N TRP A 990 70.84 -25.39 -25.61
CA TRP A 990 70.47 -23.98 -25.85
C TRP A 990 71.54 -23.21 -26.61
N GLU A 991 72.79 -23.26 -26.15
CA GLU A 991 73.92 -22.58 -26.77
C GLU A 991 74.11 -23.05 -28.22
N GLY A 992 74.07 -24.36 -28.46
CA GLY A 992 74.16 -24.93 -29.79
C GLY A 992 72.94 -24.69 -30.69
N ASP A 993 71.74 -24.46 -30.15
CA ASP A 993 70.55 -24.11 -30.95
C ASP A 993 70.51 -22.62 -31.28
N VAL A 994 70.96 -21.74 -30.37
CA VAL A 994 71.12 -20.29 -30.62
C VAL A 994 72.23 -20.02 -31.64
N GLU A 995 73.37 -20.68 -31.54
CA GLU A 995 74.49 -20.48 -32.49
C GLU A 995 74.04 -20.76 -33.94
N LYS A 996 73.38 -21.89 -34.19
CA LYS A 996 72.84 -22.25 -35.52
C LYS A 996 71.86 -21.21 -36.06
N LEU A 997 71.01 -20.64 -35.19
CA LEU A 997 70.03 -19.63 -35.58
C LEU A 997 70.69 -18.29 -35.93
N VAL A 998 71.66 -17.83 -35.13
CA VAL A 998 72.39 -16.58 -35.40
C VAL A 998 73.32 -16.70 -36.62
N GLN A 999 73.89 -17.88 -36.87
CA GLN A 999 74.61 -18.18 -38.11
C GLN A 999 73.69 -18.20 -39.35
N ALA A 1000 72.40 -18.52 -39.20
CA ALA A 1000 71.42 -18.55 -40.29
C ALA A 1000 70.84 -17.17 -40.65
N ASP A 1001 70.62 -16.29 -39.67
CA ASP A 1001 70.26 -14.88 -39.90
C ASP A 1001 70.80 -13.99 -38.77
N GLY A 1002 71.78 -13.15 -39.08
CA GLY A 1002 72.43 -12.26 -38.11
C GLY A 1002 71.49 -11.27 -37.42
N ARG A 1003 70.29 -11.00 -37.97
CA ARG A 1003 69.27 -10.13 -37.35
C ARG A 1003 68.67 -10.76 -36.09
N LEU A 1004 68.78 -12.08 -35.91
CA LEU A 1004 68.30 -12.78 -34.71
C LEU A 1004 69.13 -12.51 -33.46
N SER A 1005 70.35 -11.96 -33.60
CA SER A 1005 71.21 -11.56 -32.48
C SER A 1005 70.47 -10.71 -31.43
N GLY A 1006 69.67 -9.74 -31.88
CA GLY A 1006 68.87 -8.85 -31.01
C GLY A 1006 67.67 -9.47 -30.28
N VAL A 1007 67.39 -10.77 -30.49
CA VAL A 1007 66.44 -11.55 -29.67
C VAL A 1007 67.14 -12.21 -28.48
N PHE A 1008 68.40 -12.61 -28.67
CA PHE A 1008 69.17 -13.42 -27.74
C PHE A 1008 70.11 -12.60 -26.84
N SER A 1009 70.21 -11.29 -27.12
CA SER A 1009 70.83 -10.25 -26.27
C SER A 1009 69.93 -9.85 -25.11
#